data_AF-A0A7L8UEN5-F1
#
_entry.id   AF-A0A7L8UEN5-F1
#
_cell.length_a   1.000
_cell.length_b   1.000
_cell.length_c   1.000
_cell.angle_alpha   90.00
_cell.angle_beta   90.00
_cell.angle_gamma   90.00
#
_symmetry.space_group_name_H-M   'P 1'
#
loop_
_entity.id
_entity.type
_entity.pdbx_description
1 polymer ?
#
loop_
_entity_poly.entity_id
_entity_poly.type
_entity_poly.pdbx_seq_one_letter_code
_entity_poly.pdbx_strand_id
1 'polypeptide(L)'
;MKRIFLNKLFLVSSVALFAVYGIIYACGGGDDWDFFGYNSNFTPETFTDKSYSPLFLSGDVFYGIGFDMQHNSRFNEDIKSDWKNYLKTKMDTASVSYFLIGDLTPRYSSESKISKNKDEITDLHVFFKTKKANPTSLKWGKKIDLKEAKIKSFIEFLYLAQKIETVSINEDYWSYDPVVAKTFDDLKMIQSIENVYNTTSDAFLKNRYWFLTTKAYFYSSNKPKTVEFFNKTEKSVPKNILYYRALSYVAGIKYQQKKYSESNYLYAQVFDKCPEMRVVTAYSFHPQNEADWNKSLAMTKDNKEKAALWAIHGYYKDEVQAIDKIYTLDPKSEHLNYLLTRLVNKQEQNINNSFEESAKENIPAKKLSVAENKEINKSKIDKKAFELVSKISTAGNVEKPYLWNIALGYLQTLKADYINADTNFDKAEKIMPKTELAKYQLRLLRFVNNMSKIDKLTDKNEQTILADLNWLYQELPKTYKGGEFRYQNASSWSRSYLAALYKANGNSVMTEIFGESRYSYWNDGNAFYDNEKNLLAMKSFLSKNNKTEIEKIGAGIYSLKLKDINNFQAVQATFKNKIPEAIAFIKETDSVQYYNFLGNPFNGNIKDCHDCEHAAYQKKKYSQIEFLSTIKSMQDKLAQKEDVYANSLLLGNAFYNITHFGNGRTFYEISIVGYGSSPYSFRDSMKKMITNCDLPKMYYQKAFEAATTKEQKVKCVYLLSKCERNDYYNNKYNNVTNWWSVEDDKINFIAWNGFKALKKDYSDTKYYQDVIAECGYFKTYINQ
;
A
#
# COMPACT_ATOMS: atom_id res chain seq x y z
N MET A 1 -11.88 -46.30 -36.13
CA MET A 1 -11.13 -45.03 -36.03
C MET A 1 -11.78 -43.94 -35.14
N LYS A 2 -13.11 -43.79 -35.06
CA LYS A 2 -13.74 -42.73 -34.23
C LYS A 2 -13.57 -42.88 -32.70
N ARG A 3 -13.52 -44.10 -32.16
CA ARG A 3 -13.45 -44.34 -30.69
C ARG A 3 -12.06 -44.05 -30.07
N ILE A 4 -10.99 -44.23 -30.85
CA ILE A 4 -9.61 -43.96 -30.40
C ILE A 4 -9.31 -42.45 -30.40
N PHE A 5 -9.93 -41.71 -31.33
CA PHE A 5 -9.78 -40.26 -31.42
C PHE A 5 -10.48 -39.52 -30.26
N LEU A 6 -11.66 -40.00 -29.85
CA LEU A 6 -12.40 -39.44 -28.71
C LEU A 6 -11.71 -39.68 -27.36
N ASN A 7 -11.09 -40.85 -27.14
CA ASN A 7 -10.33 -41.11 -25.91
C ASN A 7 -9.04 -40.26 -25.83
N LYS A 8 -8.40 -39.97 -26.96
CA LYS A 8 -7.25 -39.06 -27.00
C LYS A 8 -7.65 -37.61 -26.79
N LEU A 9 -8.81 -37.17 -27.31
CA LEU A 9 -9.35 -35.85 -27.03
C LEU A 9 -9.67 -35.69 -25.54
N PHE A 10 -10.31 -36.69 -24.92
CA PHE A 10 -10.67 -36.62 -23.49
C PHE A 10 -9.44 -36.55 -22.58
N LEU A 11 -8.36 -37.27 -22.92
CA LEU A 11 -7.08 -37.19 -22.20
C LEU A 11 -6.39 -35.83 -22.37
N VAL A 12 -6.43 -35.25 -23.58
CA VAL A 12 -5.88 -33.91 -23.85
C VAL A 12 -6.71 -32.82 -23.16
N SER A 13 -8.05 -32.95 -23.14
CA SER A 13 -8.96 -32.04 -22.41
C SER A 13 -8.80 -32.16 -20.90
N SER A 14 -8.54 -33.37 -20.38
CA SER A 14 -8.31 -33.58 -18.94
C SER A 14 -6.97 -32.99 -18.50
N VAL A 15 -5.91 -33.16 -19.30
CA VAL A 15 -4.59 -32.54 -19.03
C VAL A 15 -4.65 -31.02 -19.15
N ALA A 16 -5.44 -30.47 -20.08
CA ALA A 16 -5.68 -29.04 -20.17
C ALA A 16 -6.48 -28.50 -18.97
N LEU A 17 -7.49 -29.24 -18.48
CA LEU A 17 -8.26 -28.86 -17.28
C LEU A 17 -7.42 -28.93 -15.99
N PHE A 18 -6.47 -29.86 -15.89
CA PHE A 18 -5.52 -29.90 -14.76
C PHE A 18 -4.38 -28.87 -14.88
N ALA A 19 -3.99 -28.47 -16.09
CA ALA A 19 -3.00 -27.40 -16.30
C ALA A 19 -3.57 -25.99 -16.02
N VAL A 20 -4.89 -25.80 -16.12
CA VAL A 20 -5.55 -24.51 -15.81
C VAL A 20 -5.72 -24.28 -14.29
N TYR A 21 -5.56 -25.31 -13.46
CA TYR A 21 -5.52 -25.17 -11.99
C TYR A 21 -4.12 -24.85 -11.42
N GLY A 22 -3.13 -24.64 -12.30
CA GLY A 22 -1.75 -24.27 -11.93
C GLY A 22 -1.38 -22.82 -12.27
N ILE A 23 -2.35 -21.94 -12.52
CA ILE A 23 -2.06 -20.50 -12.67
C ILE A 23 -1.96 -19.92 -11.27
N ILE A 24 -0.74 -19.93 -10.73
CA ILE A 24 -0.33 -18.89 -9.78
C ILE A 24 -0.57 -17.58 -10.52
N TYR A 25 -1.45 -16.75 -9.97
CA TYR A 25 -1.70 -15.39 -10.44
C TYR A 25 -0.42 -14.57 -10.19
N ALA A 26 0.59 -14.77 -11.03
CA ALA A 26 1.71 -13.86 -11.17
C ALA A 26 1.26 -12.78 -12.16
N CYS A 27 0.40 -11.88 -11.69
CA CYS A 27 0.04 -10.65 -12.38
C CYS A 27 -0.29 -9.58 -11.35
N GLY A 28 0.46 -8.49 -11.42
CA GLY A 28 0.16 -7.22 -10.77
C GLY A 28 1.28 -6.77 -9.86
N GLY A 29 2.20 -5.96 -10.39
CA GLY A 29 2.73 -4.86 -9.58
C GLY A 29 1.54 -3.98 -9.20
N GLY A 30 0.85 -4.36 -8.14
CA GLY A 30 0.03 -3.45 -7.35
C GLY A 30 0.99 -2.84 -6.35
N ASP A 31 1.07 -1.53 -6.34
CA ASP A 31 1.89 -0.75 -5.42
C ASP A 31 1.82 -1.31 -3.98
N ASP A 32 2.97 -1.26 -3.29
CA ASP A 32 3.34 -1.73 -1.92
C ASP A 32 2.38 -1.36 -0.75
N TRP A 33 1.07 -1.45 -0.94
CA TRP A 33 0.07 -1.17 0.08
C TRP A 33 -0.53 -2.50 0.52
N ASP A 34 -0.19 -2.94 1.74
CA ASP A 34 -0.87 -4.06 2.38
C ASP A 34 -2.38 -3.76 2.45
N PHE A 35 -3.10 -4.27 1.44
CA PHE A 35 -4.54 -4.07 1.22
C PHE A 35 -5.37 -4.44 2.46
N PHE A 36 -4.79 -5.18 3.41
CA PHE A 36 -5.45 -5.72 4.59
C PHE A 36 -5.29 -4.84 5.82
N GLY A 37 -4.24 -4.00 5.89
CA GLY A 37 -4.03 -3.06 7.00
C GLY A 37 -5.14 -2.00 7.11
N TYR A 38 -5.74 -1.62 5.97
CA TYR A 38 -6.75 -0.54 5.90
C TYR A 38 -8.19 -1.02 5.71
N ASN A 39 -8.42 -2.31 5.40
CA ASN A 39 -9.73 -2.85 5.00
C ASN A 39 -10.33 -3.85 6.01
N SER A 40 -9.89 -3.81 7.29
CA SER A 40 -10.45 -4.65 8.35
C SER A 40 -10.64 -3.89 9.67
N ASN A 41 -11.65 -4.25 10.45
CA ASN A 41 -11.87 -3.77 11.82
C ASN A 41 -11.35 -4.74 12.89
N PHE A 42 -10.85 -5.91 12.47
CA PHE A 42 -10.43 -6.98 13.36
C PHE A 42 -8.91 -7.10 13.34
N THR A 43 -8.25 -6.59 14.38
CA THR A 43 -6.79 -6.62 14.55
C THR A 43 -6.32 -7.98 15.08
N PRO A 44 -5.64 -8.80 14.27
CA PRO A 44 -5.12 -10.09 14.74
C PRO A 44 -4.09 -9.94 15.87
N GLU A 45 -3.21 -8.94 15.77
CA GLU A 45 -2.12 -8.64 16.71
C GLU A 45 -2.58 -8.47 18.16
N THR A 46 -3.87 -8.18 18.38
CA THR A 46 -4.43 -7.95 19.70
C THR A 46 -4.32 -9.17 20.62
N PHE A 47 -4.55 -10.38 20.09
CA PHE A 47 -4.73 -11.58 20.92
C PHE A 47 -3.94 -12.81 20.46
N THR A 48 -3.38 -12.79 19.27
CA THR A 48 -2.55 -13.90 18.75
C THR A 48 -1.09 -13.73 19.16
N ASP A 49 -0.36 -14.84 19.34
CA ASP A 49 1.08 -14.77 19.54
C ASP A 49 1.80 -14.08 18.35
N LYS A 50 2.72 -13.16 18.67
CA LYS A 50 3.44 -12.33 17.69
C LYS A 50 4.16 -13.16 16.61
N SER A 51 4.60 -14.36 16.94
CA SER A 51 5.31 -15.23 15.99
C SER A 51 4.43 -15.79 14.87
N TYR A 52 3.09 -15.63 14.94
CA TYR A 52 2.20 -15.88 13.80
C TYR A 52 1.97 -14.65 12.92
N SER A 53 2.48 -13.48 13.28
CA SER A 53 2.16 -12.23 12.57
C SER A 53 2.37 -12.28 11.07
N PRO A 54 3.48 -12.83 10.53
CA PRO A 54 3.65 -12.99 9.09
C PRO A 54 2.60 -13.86 8.39
N LEU A 55 1.85 -14.66 9.15
CA LEU A 55 0.84 -15.59 8.66
C LEU A 55 -0.59 -15.07 8.80
N PHE A 56 -0.79 -13.82 9.25
CA PHE A 56 -2.10 -13.19 9.19
C PHE A 56 -2.56 -12.99 7.74
N LEU A 57 -3.84 -12.69 7.57
CA LEU A 57 -4.42 -12.53 6.24
C LEU A 57 -3.80 -11.29 5.57
N SER A 58 -3.23 -11.46 4.37
CA SER A 58 -2.58 -10.41 3.57
C SER A 58 -2.75 -10.70 2.08
N GLY A 59 -2.47 -9.68 1.26
CA GLY A 59 -2.47 -9.75 -0.21
C GLY A 59 -1.10 -10.17 -0.73
N ASP A 60 -0.08 -9.97 0.11
CA ASP A 60 1.25 -10.50 -0.09
C ASP A 60 1.35 -11.97 0.33
N VAL A 61 2.50 -12.58 0.03
CA VAL A 61 2.81 -13.93 0.51
C VAL A 61 2.84 -13.96 2.04
N PHE A 62 3.50 -13.01 2.69
CA PHE A 62 3.53 -12.89 4.15
C PHE A 62 3.15 -11.49 4.62
N TYR A 63 2.22 -11.44 5.58
CA TYR A 63 1.72 -10.20 6.17
C TYR A 63 2.84 -9.34 6.75
N GLY A 64 2.88 -8.05 6.37
CA GLY A 64 3.81 -7.04 6.87
C GLY A 64 5.28 -7.20 6.45
N ILE A 65 5.66 -8.30 5.79
CA ILE A 65 7.04 -8.55 5.34
C ILE A 65 7.17 -8.87 3.85
N GLY A 66 6.05 -9.10 3.14
CA GLY A 66 6.04 -9.48 1.73
C GLY A 66 6.55 -10.91 1.52
N PHE A 67 7.87 -11.06 1.62
CA PHE A 67 8.61 -12.32 1.49
C PHE A 67 9.55 -12.53 2.68
N ASP A 68 10.15 -13.73 2.79
CA ASP A 68 11.20 -13.94 3.80
C ASP A 68 12.45 -13.13 3.43
N MET A 69 12.72 -12.09 4.23
CA MET A 69 13.87 -11.21 4.05
C MET A 69 15.00 -11.45 5.05
N GLN A 70 14.76 -12.29 6.07
CA GLN A 70 15.64 -12.39 7.23
C GLN A 70 16.58 -13.60 7.16
N HIS A 71 16.93 -14.06 5.97
CA HIS A 71 17.76 -15.26 5.77
C HIS A 71 19.10 -15.21 6.51
N ASN A 72 19.75 -14.05 6.53
CA ASN A 72 21.07 -13.87 7.15
C ASN A 72 21.01 -13.36 8.60
N SER A 73 19.85 -12.89 9.08
CA SER A 73 19.76 -12.12 10.33
C SER A 73 18.77 -12.65 11.36
N ARG A 74 17.86 -13.57 10.99
CA ARG A 74 16.76 -14.10 11.81
C ARG A 74 17.18 -14.54 13.21
N PHE A 75 18.38 -15.10 13.35
CA PHE A 75 18.89 -15.67 14.61
C PHE A 75 19.99 -14.83 15.27
N ASN A 76 20.22 -13.59 14.81
CA ASN A 76 21.33 -12.78 15.31
C ASN A 76 21.22 -12.50 16.81
N GLU A 77 20.02 -12.20 17.31
CA GLU A 77 19.81 -11.96 18.74
C GLU A 77 19.98 -13.23 19.57
N ASP A 78 19.46 -14.37 19.11
CA ASP A 78 19.62 -15.66 19.78
C ASP A 78 21.10 -16.05 19.90
N ILE A 79 21.84 -15.94 18.78
CA ILE A 79 23.26 -16.27 18.71
C ILE A 79 24.07 -15.32 19.61
N LYS A 80 23.77 -14.02 19.61
CA LYS A 80 24.41 -13.04 20.51
C LYS A 80 24.16 -13.37 21.97
N SER A 81 22.90 -13.65 22.34
CA SER A 81 22.49 -14.00 23.70
C SER A 81 23.20 -15.26 24.19
N ASP A 82 23.21 -16.30 23.37
CA ASP A 82 23.87 -17.58 23.64
C ASP A 82 25.37 -17.43 23.96
N TRP A 83 26.12 -16.78 23.08
CA TRP A 83 27.57 -16.61 23.25
C TRP A 83 27.92 -15.66 24.37
N LYS A 84 27.13 -14.60 24.57
CA LYS A 84 27.25 -13.72 25.75
C LYS A 84 27.08 -14.53 27.05
N ASN A 85 26.07 -15.40 27.12
CA ASN A 85 25.84 -16.23 28.30
C ASN A 85 26.94 -17.25 28.54
N TYR A 86 27.56 -17.77 27.48
CA TYR A 86 28.68 -18.71 27.58
C TYR A 86 29.99 -18.06 28.05
N LEU A 87 30.31 -16.90 27.49
CA LEU A 87 31.53 -16.13 27.78
C LEU A 87 31.42 -15.32 29.07
N LYS A 88 30.21 -14.93 29.49
CA LYS A 88 29.95 -14.15 30.71
C LYS A 88 30.83 -12.89 30.77
N THR A 89 31.62 -12.72 31.84
CA THR A 89 32.53 -11.59 32.04
C THR A 89 33.87 -11.73 31.32
N LYS A 90 34.12 -12.84 30.61
CA LYS A 90 35.39 -13.10 29.93
C LYS A 90 35.56 -12.28 28.65
N MET A 91 34.45 -11.82 28.06
CA MET A 91 34.44 -10.91 26.92
C MET A 91 33.21 -10.02 27.03
N ASP A 92 33.38 -8.71 26.80
CA ASP A 92 32.26 -7.77 26.87
C ASP A 92 31.26 -7.97 25.70
N THR A 93 30.03 -7.48 25.88
CA THR A 93 28.94 -7.69 24.91
C THR A 93 29.23 -7.07 23.55
N ALA A 94 29.95 -5.95 23.49
CA ALA A 94 30.27 -5.29 22.22
C ALA A 94 31.29 -6.11 21.44
N SER A 95 32.33 -6.62 22.11
CA SER A 95 33.32 -7.51 21.50
C SER A 95 32.71 -8.83 21.01
N VAL A 96 31.82 -9.45 21.79
CA VAL A 96 31.10 -10.67 21.36
C VAL A 96 30.28 -10.40 20.11
N SER A 97 29.53 -9.29 20.08
CA SER A 97 28.69 -8.91 18.93
C SER A 97 29.54 -8.61 17.69
N TYR A 98 30.65 -7.89 17.85
CA TYR A 98 31.60 -7.58 16.78
C TYR A 98 32.12 -8.86 16.10
N PHE A 99 32.57 -9.85 16.90
CA PHE A 99 33.08 -11.08 16.33
C PHE A 99 31.98 -11.91 15.64
N LEU A 100 30.75 -11.91 16.15
CA LEU A 100 29.66 -12.71 15.59
C LEU A 100 29.08 -12.14 14.29
N ILE A 101 28.82 -10.84 14.24
CA ILE A 101 28.04 -10.22 13.14
C ILE A 101 28.71 -8.99 12.52
N GLY A 102 29.90 -8.61 12.99
CA GLY A 102 30.63 -7.44 12.50
C GLY A 102 30.08 -6.11 13.01
N ASP A 103 30.61 -5.03 12.43
CA ASP A 103 30.10 -3.68 12.66
C ASP A 103 28.75 -3.52 11.92
N LEU A 104 27.71 -3.10 12.65
CA LEU A 104 26.40 -2.81 12.07
C LEU A 104 26.49 -1.54 11.19
N THR A 105 26.88 -1.67 9.93
CA THR A 105 26.68 -0.58 8.95
C THR A 105 25.26 -0.66 8.40
N PRO A 106 24.47 0.42 8.46
CA PRO A 106 23.19 0.46 7.76
C PRO A 106 23.40 0.20 6.27
N ARG A 107 22.50 -0.58 5.65
CA ARG A 107 22.55 -0.96 4.21
C ARG A 107 22.65 0.25 3.26
N TYR A 108 22.32 1.46 3.73
CA TYR A 108 22.33 2.73 2.98
C TYR A 108 23.44 3.71 3.41
N SER A 109 24.44 3.25 4.17
CA SER A 109 25.63 4.04 4.47
C SER A 109 26.46 4.22 3.19
N SER A 110 26.75 5.47 2.81
CA SER A 110 27.71 5.80 1.73
C SER A 110 29.15 5.38 2.06
N GLU A 111 29.42 5.01 3.32
CA GLU A 111 30.65 4.39 3.76
C GLU A 111 30.39 2.88 3.98
N SER A 112 30.59 2.05 2.95
CA SER A 112 30.61 0.60 3.12
C SER A 112 31.91 0.19 3.83
N LYS A 113 31.97 0.36 5.15
CA LYS A 113 33.07 -0.21 5.94
C LYS A 113 32.89 -1.72 5.95
N ILE A 114 33.70 -2.42 5.14
CA ILE A 114 33.83 -3.88 5.21
C ILE A 114 34.29 -4.20 6.63
N SER A 115 33.45 -4.90 7.39
CA SER A 115 33.82 -5.27 8.76
C SER A 115 35.01 -6.23 8.72
N LYS A 116 36.06 -5.90 9.49
CA LYS A 116 37.30 -6.69 9.55
C LYS A 116 37.19 -7.92 10.46
N ASN A 117 36.02 -8.19 11.04
CA ASN A 117 35.85 -9.24 12.04
C ASN A 117 36.27 -10.62 11.51
N LYS A 118 35.97 -10.97 10.25
CA LYS A 118 36.34 -12.26 9.64
C LYS A 118 37.85 -12.44 9.46
N ASP A 119 38.54 -11.38 9.04
CA ASP A 119 40.00 -11.37 8.95
C ASP A 119 40.63 -11.49 10.33
N GLU A 120 40.10 -10.75 11.30
CA GLU A 120 40.59 -10.77 12.68
C GLU A 120 40.37 -12.14 13.37
N ILE A 121 39.26 -12.83 13.09
CA ILE A 121 39.03 -14.22 13.52
C ILE A 121 40.09 -15.15 12.94
N THR A 122 40.42 -14.98 11.65
CA THR A 122 41.43 -15.79 10.96
C THR A 122 42.82 -15.58 11.56
N ASP A 123 43.20 -14.33 11.81
CA ASP A 123 44.49 -14.01 12.44
C ASP A 123 44.60 -14.55 13.87
N LEU A 124 43.51 -14.48 14.65
CA LEU A 124 43.49 -15.03 16.00
C LEU A 124 43.59 -16.57 15.98
N HIS A 125 42.96 -17.25 15.01
CA HIS A 125 43.15 -18.69 14.80
C HIS A 125 44.62 -19.03 14.49
N VAL A 126 45.27 -18.27 13.60
CA VAL A 126 46.70 -18.45 13.29
C VAL A 126 47.57 -18.26 14.53
N PHE A 127 47.29 -17.24 15.34
CA PHE A 127 47.95 -17.06 16.64
C PHE A 127 47.75 -18.27 17.56
N PHE A 128 46.53 -18.81 17.67
CA PHE A 128 46.27 -19.96 18.53
C PHE A 128 46.98 -21.23 18.08
N LYS A 129 47.17 -21.43 16.77
CA LYS A 129 47.91 -22.57 16.21
C LYS A 129 49.43 -22.42 16.29
N THR A 130 49.95 -21.25 15.92
CA THR A 130 51.42 -21.04 15.77
C THR A 130 52.08 -20.49 17.03
N LYS A 131 51.30 -19.94 17.95
CA LYS A 131 51.77 -19.16 19.12
C LYS A 131 52.60 -17.92 18.77
N LYS A 132 52.63 -17.51 17.50
CA LYS A 132 53.33 -16.30 17.04
C LYS A 132 52.38 -15.10 17.07
N ALA A 133 52.80 -14.02 17.74
CA ALA A 133 52.03 -12.78 17.79
C ALA A 133 51.90 -12.14 16.41
N ASN A 134 50.73 -11.56 16.13
CA ASN A 134 50.43 -10.78 14.94
C ASN A 134 49.69 -9.47 15.33
N PRO A 135 49.50 -8.50 14.41
CA PRO A 135 48.86 -7.23 14.74
C PRO A 135 47.49 -7.39 15.42
N THR A 136 46.68 -8.36 14.97
CA THR A 136 45.37 -8.66 15.53
C THR A 136 45.45 -9.23 16.95
N SER A 137 46.37 -10.16 17.22
CA SER A 137 46.56 -10.73 18.56
C SER A 137 47.08 -9.69 19.55
N LEU A 138 47.91 -8.75 19.10
CA LEU A 138 48.38 -7.63 19.92
C LEU A 138 47.26 -6.62 20.20
N LYS A 139 46.40 -6.34 19.21
CA LYS A 139 45.21 -5.47 19.36
C LYS A 139 44.25 -6.06 20.39
N TRP A 140 43.85 -7.32 20.21
CA TRP A 140 42.84 -7.96 21.04
C TRP A 140 43.37 -8.45 22.38
N GLY A 141 44.66 -8.82 22.48
CA GLY A 141 45.29 -9.19 23.74
C GLY A 141 45.29 -8.09 24.81
N LYS A 142 45.05 -6.83 24.42
CA LYS A 142 44.84 -5.70 25.35
C LYS A 142 43.40 -5.62 25.90
N LYS A 143 42.43 -6.26 25.24
CA LYS A 143 40.99 -6.16 25.54
C LYS A 143 40.41 -7.46 26.10
N ILE A 144 40.95 -8.60 25.69
CA ILE A 144 40.47 -9.94 26.04
C ILE A 144 41.65 -10.83 26.42
N ASP A 145 41.44 -11.73 27.39
CA ASP A 145 42.46 -12.70 27.80
C ASP A 145 42.58 -13.82 26.76
N LEU A 146 43.55 -13.71 25.85
CA LEU A 146 43.79 -14.73 24.83
C LEU A 146 44.32 -16.06 25.41
N LYS A 147 44.60 -16.17 26.71
CA LYS A 147 44.92 -17.47 27.34
C LYS A 147 43.67 -18.22 27.84
N GLU A 148 42.53 -17.53 27.95
CA GLU A 148 41.27 -18.11 28.40
C GLU A 148 40.75 -19.16 27.42
N ALA A 149 40.48 -20.37 27.92
CA ALA A 149 40.08 -21.52 27.12
C ALA A 149 38.75 -21.28 26.38
N LYS A 150 37.82 -20.55 27.02
CA LYS A 150 36.54 -20.20 26.38
C LYS A 150 36.68 -19.20 25.24
N ILE A 151 37.58 -18.23 25.38
CA ILE A 151 37.88 -17.27 24.30
C ILE A 151 38.49 -17.99 23.11
N LYS A 152 39.48 -18.87 23.35
CA LYS A 152 40.04 -19.71 22.30
C LYS A 152 38.94 -20.52 21.60
N SER A 153 38.10 -21.20 22.38
CA SER A 153 37.03 -22.04 21.82
C SER A 153 35.99 -21.27 21.01
N PHE A 154 35.67 -20.04 21.43
CA PHE A 154 34.80 -19.13 20.68
C PHE A 154 35.41 -18.74 19.33
N ILE A 155 36.66 -18.29 19.31
CA ILE A 155 37.34 -17.91 18.06
C ILE A 155 37.51 -19.11 17.12
N GLU A 156 37.87 -20.28 17.65
CA GLU A 156 38.00 -21.52 16.87
C GLU A 156 36.66 -21.93 16.23
N PHE A 157 35.55 -21.82 16.99
CA PHE A 157 34.23 -22.07 16.46
C PHE A 157 33.88 -21.10 15.33
N LEU A 158 34.11 -19.79 15.53
CA LEU A 158 33.85 -18.78 14.51
C LEU A 158 34.69 -18.97 13.26
N TYR A 159 35.96 -19.33 13.42
CA TYR A 159 36.87 -19.62 12.31
C TYR A 159 36.34 -20.76 11.43
N LEU A 160 35.74 -21.79 12.03
CA LEU A 160 35.13 -22.90 11.29
C LEU A 160 33.77 -22.51 10.70
N ALA A 161 32.95 -21.77 11.45
CA ALA A 161 31.63 -21.31 11.00
C ALA A 161 31.74 -20.40 9.76
N GLN A 162 32.68 -19.46 9.73
CA GLN A 162 32.88 -18.56 8.59
C GLN A 162 33.28 -19.29 7.30
N LYS A 163 33.88 -20.50 7.39
CA LYS A 163 34.14 -21.32 6.19
C LYS A 163 32.84 -21.78 5.54
N ILE A 164 31.86 -22.17 6.36
CA ILE A 164 30.53 -22.57 5.87
C ILE A 164 29.71 -21.36 5.41
N GLU A 165 29.94 -20.17 5.99
CA GLU A 165 29.27 -18.94 5.58
C GLU A 165 29.51 -18.55 4.12
N THR A 166 30.69 -18.89 3.57
CA THR A 166 31.03 -18.61 2.17
C THR A 166 30.01 -19.16 1.16
N VAL A 167 29.25 -20.18 1.56
CA VAL A 167 28.22 -20.81 0.73
C VAL A 167 26.80 -20.73 1.31
N SER A 168 26.64 -20.22 2.54
CA SER A 168 25.35 -20.22 3.25
C SER A 168 24.78 -18.84 3.53
N ILE A 169 25.51 -17.76 3.18
CA ILE A 169 24.99 -16.39 3.16
C ILE A 169 24.41 -16.11 1.77
N ASN A 170 23.21 -15.52 1.73
CA ASN A 170 22.62 -15.04 0.48
C ASN A 170 22.99 -13.57 0.24
N GLU A 171 23.52 -13.25 -0.94
CA GLU A 171 23.99 -11.90 -1.32
C GLU A 171 23.03 -11.22 -2.32
N ASP A 172 22.26 -12.01 -3.08
CA ASP A 172 21.39 -11.50 -4.13
C ASP A 172 19.95 -11.38 -3.66
N TYR A 173 19.41 -10.17 -3.81
CA TYR A 173 17.99 -9.91 -3.67
C TYR A 173 17.45 -9.63 -5.08
N TRP A 174 16.86 -10.67 -5.68
CA TRP A 174 16.22 -10.68 -7.00
C TRP A 174 17.18 -10.70 -8.21
N SER A 175 17.13 -11.79 -8.98
CA SER A 175 17.79 -11.97 -10.27
C SER A 175 16.85 -12.72 -11.21
N TYR A 176 16.78 -12.32 -12.48
CA TYR A 176 16.09 -13.11 -13.52
C TYR A 176 16.84 -14.40 -13.85
N ASP A 177 18.15 -14.42 -13.61
CA ASP A 177 18.98 -15.59 -13.84
C ASP A 177 18.95 -16.52 -12.64
N PRO A 178 18.90 -17.85 -12.85
CA PRO A 178 18.99 -18.82 -11.77
C PRO A 178 20.28 -18.61 -10.97
N VAL A 179 20.15 -18.31 -9.67
CA VAL A 179 21.31 -18.25 -8.78
C VAL A 179 21.86 -19.66 -8.60
N VAL A 180 23.11 -19.89 -9.06
CA VAL A 180 23.78 -21.18 -8.90
C VAL A 180 24.04 -21.40 -7.41
N ALA A 181 23.49 -22.50 -6.86
CA ALA A 181 23.70 -22.86 -5.46
C ALA A 181 25.19 -23.11 -5.18
N LYS A 182 25.78 -22.30 -4.30
CA LYS A 182 27.16 -22.48 -3.82
C LYS A 182 27.26 -23.80 -3.03
N THR A 183 28.34 -24.57 -3.25
CA THR A 183 28.56 -25.87 -2.61
C THR A 183 29.88 -25.85 -1.81
N PHE A 184 29.88 -26.41 -0.60
CA PHE A 184 31.05 -26.55 0.26
C PHE A 184 31.67 -27.94 0.13
N ASP A 185 32.64 -28.08 -0.78
CA ASP A 185 33.23 -29.38 -1.15
C ASP A 185 34.53 -29.76 -0.41
N ASP A 186 34.86 -29.08 0.69
CA ASP A 186 35.98 -29.46 1.55
C ASP A 186 35.57 -30.54 2.57
N LEU A 187 35.44 -31.79 2.10
CA LEU A 187 35.07 -32.93 2.93
C LEU A 187 36.03 -33.16 4.11
N LYS A 188 37.32 -32.84 3.96
CA LYS A 188 38.32 -32.97 5.04
C LYS A 188 38.00 -31.97 6.16
N MET A 189 37.65 -30.73 5.81
CA MET A 189 37.21 -29.75 6.78
C MET A 189 35.91 -30.20 7.47
N ILE A 190 34.93 -30.73 6.74
CA ILE A 190 33.69 -31.25 7.35
C ILE A 190 33.99 -32.36 8.37
N GLN A 191 34.85 -33.32 8.01
CA GLN A 191 35.30 -34.38 8.92
C GLN A 191 36.02 -33.83 10.15
N SER A 192 36.82 -32.75 9.99
CA SER A 192 37.48 -32.10 11.12
C SER A 192 36.48 -31.47 12.09
N ILE A 193 35.42 -30.83 11.59
CA ILE A 193 34.34 -30.25 12.40
C ILE A 193 33.58 -31.37 13.13
N GLU A 194 33.24 -32.46 12.42
CA GLU A 194 32.61 -33.64 13.04
C GLU A 194 33.48 -34.27 14.13
N ASN A 195 34.80 -34.34 13.94
CA ASN A 195 35.71 -34.84 14.96
C ASN A 195 35.71 -33.95 16.22
N VAL A 196 35.63 -32.63 16.06
CA VAL A 196 35.51 -31.70 17.20
C VAL A 196 34.19 -31.94 17.95
N TYR A 197 33.08 -32.17 17.25
CA TYR A 197 31.81 -32.57 17.87
C TYR A 197 31.95 -33.86 18.69
N ASN A 198 32.61 -34.88 18.14
CA ASN A 198 32.76 -36.19 18.80
C ASN A 198 33.65 -36.13 20.05
N THR A 199 34.66 -35.24 20.06
CA THR A 199 35.68 -35.17 21.12
C THR A 199 35.42 -34.08 22.17
N THR A 200 34.62 -33.06 21.86
CA THR A 200 34.25 -32.00 22.81
C THR A 200 33.38 -32.53 23.95
N SER A 201 33.77 -32.20 25.18
CA SER A 201 33.01 -32.48 26.41
C SER A 201 32.14 -31.32 26.89
N ASP A 202 32.44 -30.08 26.47
CA ASP A 202 31.63 -28.89 26.81
C ASP A 202 30.27 -28.96 26.11
N ALA A 203 29.18 -29.04 26.87
CA ALA A 203 27.84 -29.23 26.34
C ALA A 203 27.37 -28.08 25.42
N PHE A 204 27.77 -26.84 25.72
CA PHE A 204 27.42 -25.67 24.91
C PHE A 204 28.12 -25.71 23.56
N LEU A 205 29.42 -26.00 23.55
CA LEU A 205 30.19 -26.13 22.31
C LEU A 205 29.76 -27.37 21.52
N LYS A 206 29.51 -28.49 22.20
CA LYS A 206 29.08 -29.74 21.56
C LYS A 206 27.80 -29.57 20.74
N ASN A 207 26.79 -28.88 21.28
CA ASN A 207 25.55 -28.60 20.55
C ASN A 207 25.76 -27.69 19.32
N ARG A 208 26.69 -26.73 19.40
CA ARG A 208 27.01 -25.82 18.28
C ARG A 208 27.82 -26.51 17.20
N TYR A 209 28.80 -27.32 17.57
CA TYR A 209 29.54 -28.15 16.62
C TYR A 209 28.63 -29.19 15.96
N TRP A 210 27.70 -29.78 16.70
CA TRP A 210 26.67 -30.66 16.13
C TRP A 210 25.84 -29.96 15.03
N PHE A 211 25.37 -28.73 15.31
CA PHE A 211 24.64 -27.94 14.32
C PHE A 211 25.53 -27.56 13.14
N LEU A 212 26.77 -27.14 13.39
CA LEU A 212 27.73 -26.76 12.35
C LEU A 212 28.07 -27.94 11.44
N THR A 213 28.27 -29.15 11.98
CA THR A 213 28.46 -30.39 11.20
C THR A 213 27.25 -30.67 10.32
N THR A 214 26.03 -30.56 10.86
CA THR A 214 24.80 -30.77 10.09
C THR A 214 24.68 -29.75 8.95
N LYS A 215 24.93 -28.47 9.24
CA LYS A 215 24.91 -27.38 8.24
C LYS A 215 25.99 -27.59 7.17
N ALA A 216 27.20 -27.98 7.56
CA ALA A 216 28.30 -28.23 6.63
C ALA A 216 27.98 -29.36 5.65
N TYR A 217 27.41 -30.48 6.13
CA TYR A 217 26.93 -31.55 5.25
C TYR A 217 25.81 -31.08 4.31
N PHE A 218 24.87 -30.26 4.80
CA PHE A 218 23.73 -29.78 3.99
C PHE A 218 24.18 -28.94 2.78
N TYR A 219 25.21 -28.11 2.97
CA TYR A 219 25.78 -27.29 1.89
C TYR A 219 26.86 -28.01 1.08
N SER A 220 27.22 -29.26 1.41
CA SER A 220 28.21 -30.03 0.66
C SER A 220 27.61 -30.76 -0.55
N SER A 221 28.45 -31.30 -1.43
CA SER A 221 28.03 -32.25 -2.46
C SER A 221 27.43 -33.54 -1.88
N ASN A 222 27.75 -33.92 -0.64
CA ASN A 222 27.24 -35.12 0.02
C ASN A 222 26.09 -34.83 0.99
N LYS A 223 25.00 -34.27 0.45
CA LYS A 223 23.77 -33.97 1.21
C LYS A 223 23.14 -35.17 1.95
N PRO A 224 23.17 -36.42 1.42
CA PRO A 224 22.65 -37.57 2.16
C PRO A 224 23.25 -37.75 3.56
N LYS A 225 24.53 -37.39 3.75
CA LYS A 225 25.18 -37.44 5.07
C LYS A 225 24.56 -36.52 6.11
N THR A 226 23.88 -35.44 5.73
CA THR A 226 23.13 -34.62 6.67
C THR A 226 22.07 -35.45 7.39
N VAL A 227 21.32 -36.27 6.63
CA VAL A 227 20.24 -37.10 7.18
C VAL A 227 20.81 -38.24 8.02
N GLU A 228 21.89 -38.88 7.56
CA GLU A 228 22.57 -39.94 8.31
C GLU A 228 23.13 -39.44 9.65
N PHE A 229 23.87 -38.33 9.63
CA PHE A 229 24.45 -37.72 10.83
C PHE A 229 23.35 -37.29 11.80
N PHE A 230 22.32 -36.60 11.32
CA PHE A 230 21.20 -36.15 12.14
C PHE A 230 20.50 -37.35 12.82
N ASN A 231 20.07 -38.35 12.06
CA ASN A 231 19.36 -39.52 12.61
C ASN A 231 20.19 -40.28 13.64
N LYS A 232 21.52 -40.37 13.45
CA LYS A 232 22.42 -41.03 14.40
C LYS A 232 22.55 -40.29 15.72
N THR A 233 22.41 -38.96 15.71
CA THR A 233 22.83 -38.09 16.82
C THR A 233 21.69 -37.31 17.47
N GLU A 234 20.52 -37.21 16.83
CA GLU A 234 19.41 -36.33 17.25
C GLU A 234 18.91 -36.59 18.69
N LYS A 235 18.98 -37.83 19.17
CA LYS A 235 18.57 -38.19 20.53
C LYS A 235 19.55 -37.72 21.61
N SER A 236 20.77 -37.39 21.23
CA SER A 236 21.85 -37.00 22.15
C SER A 236 22.01 -35.49 22.33
N VAL A 237 21.17 -34.69 21.67
CA VAL A 237 21.24 -33.23 21.67
C VAL A 237 19.95 -32.59 22.20
N PRO A 238 20.04 -31.40 22.82
CA PRO A 238 18.85 -30.69 23.29
C PRO A 238 17.99 -30.23 22.11
N LYS A 239 16.66 -30.33 22.25
CA LYS A 239 15.67 -29.85 21.27
C LYS A 239 15.46 -28.34 21.38
N ASN A 240 16.51 -27.56 21.08
CA ASN A 240 16.49 -26.10 21.05
C ASN A 240 16.35 -25.56 19.60
N ILE A 241 16.50 -24.25 19.40
CA ILE A 241 16.43 -23.61 18.07
C ILE A 241 17.41 -24.27 17.07
N LEU A 242 18.63 -24.63 17.49
CA LEU A 242 19.60 -25.28 16.60
C LEU A 242 19.13 -26.66 16.15
N TYR A 243 18.45 -27.42 17.02
CA TYR A 243 17.83 -28.69 16.65
C TYR A 243 16.79 -28.53 15.56
N TYR A 244 15.85 -27.60 15.73
CA TYR A 244 14.78 -27.40 14.77
C TYR A 244 15.26 -26.79 13.45
N ARG A 245 16.31 -25.96 13.47
CA ARG A 245 17.00 -25.51 12.25
C ARG A 245 17.71 -26.67 11.52
N ALA A 246 18.32 -27.60 12.26
CA ALA A 246 18.89 -28.80 11.66
C ALA A 246 17.78 -29.72 11.08
N LEU A 247 16.66 -29.84 11.78
CA LEU A 247 15.49 -30.59 11.31
C LEU A 247 14.91 -30.00 10.02
N SER A 248 14.89 -28.68 9.87
CA SER A 248 14.43 -28.03 8.63
C SER A 248 15.39 -28.27 7.45
N TYR A 249 16.71 -28.40 7.69
CA TYR A 249 17.65 -28.85 6.65
C TYR A 249 17.38 -30.30 6.22
N VAL A 250 17.11 -31.20 7.17
CA VAL A 250 16.70 -32.57 6.86
C VAL A 250 15.41 -32.57 6.04
N ALA A 251 14.39 -31.78 6.45
CA ALA A 251 13.13 -31.64 5.72
C ALA A 251 13.35 -31.16 4.28
N GLY A 252 14.23 -30.18 4.05
CA GLY A 252 14.59 -29.70 2.72
C GLY A 252 15.27 -30.77 1.86
N ILE A 253 16.15 -31.59 2.44
CA ILE A 253 16.75 -32.72 1.72
C ILE A 253 15.71 -33.78 1.37
N LYS A 254 14.78 -34.10 2.29
CA LYS A 254 13.67 -35.02 2.00
C LYS A 254 12.82 -34.53 0.84
N TYR A 255 12.56 -33.23 0.76
CA TYR A 255 11.88 -32.61 -0.37
C TYR A 255 12.66 -32.83 -1.68
N GLN A 256 13.97 -32.55 -1.70
CA GLN A 256 14.82 -32.79 -2.88
C GLN A 256 14.84 -34.26 -3.31
N GLN A 257 14.74 -35.19 -2.35
CA GLN A 257 14.61 -36.63 -2.60
C GLN A 257 13.21 -37.06 -3.04
N LYS A 258 12.27 -36.12 -3.27
CA LYS A 258 10.85 -36.37 -3.57
C LYS A 258 10.11 -37.15 -2.48
N LYS A 259 10.64 -37.14 -1.24
CA LYS A 259 10.00 -37.69 -0.04
C LYS A 259 9.14 -36.62 0.61
N TYR A 260 8.16 -36.13 -0.15
CA TYR A 260 7.32 -35.00 0.24
C TYR A 260 6.61 -35.23 1.58
N SER A 261 6.15 -36.45 1.84
CA SER A 261 5.36 -36.72 3.05
C SER A 261 6.18 -36.59 4.32
N GLU A 262 7.42 -37.09 4.27
CA GLU A 262 8.40 -36.95 5.35
C GLU A 262 8.78 -35.48 5.51
N SER A 263 9.06 -34.77 4.41
CA SER A 263 9.41 -33.35 4.44
C SER A 263 8.33 -32.49 5.12
N ASN A 264 7.08 -32.64 4.70
CA ASN A 264 5.93 -31.92 5.23
C ASN A 264 5.69 -32.22 6.72
N TYR A 265 5.83 -33.48 7.13
CA TYR A 265 5.74 -33.87 8.55
C TYR A 265 6.85 -33.20 9.38
N LEU A 266 8.10 -33.20 8.91
CA LEU A 266 9.21 -32.55 9.61
C LEU A 266 9.03 -31.03 9.70
N TYR A 267 8.57 -30.37 8.64
CA TYR A 267 8.27 -28.94 8.67
C TYR A 267 7.13 -28.59 9.64
N ALA A 268 6.13 -29.46 9.79
CA ALA A 268 5.08 -29.29 10.80
C ALA A 268 5.62 -29.33 12.23
N GLN A 269 6.56 -30.24 12.52
CA GLN A 269 7.23 -30.27 13.83
C GLN A 269 8.03 -28.99 14.10
N VAL A 270 8.75 -28.49 13.10
CA VAL A 270 9.52 -27.23 13.22
C VAL A 270 8.58 -26.04 13.42
N PHE A 271 7.46 -25.97 12.70
CA PHE A 271 6.46 -24.90 12.82
C PHE A 271 5.86 -24.81 14.23
N ASP A 272 5.55 -25.95 14.84
CA ASP A 272 4.99 -26.03 16.20
C ASP A 272 6.01 -25.63 17.26
N LYS A 273 7.26 -26.11 17.14
CA LYS A 273 8.26 -26.05 18.21
C LYS A 273 9.29 -24.94 18.08
N CYS A 274 9.39 -24.27 16.94
CA CYS A 274 10.34 -23.18 16.68
C CYS A 274 9.61 -21.99 16.03
N PRO A 275 9.03 -21.10 16.84
CA PRO A 275 8.27 -19.94 16.35
C PRO A 275 9.04 -19.05 15.37
N GLU A 276 10.35 -18.89 15.59
CA GLU A 276 11.26 -18.10 14.74
C GLU A 276 11.33 -18.66 13.30
N MET A 277 11.02 -19.95 13.10
CA MET A 277 11.09 -20.63 11.82
C MET A 277 9.74 -20.70 11.08
N ARG A 278 8.64 -20.18 11.63
CA ARG A 278 7.30 -20.35 11.03
C ARG A 278 7.16 -19.83 9.61
N VAL A 279 7.81 -18.71 9.29
CA VAL A 279 7.86 -18.19 7.91
C VAL A 279 8.53 -19.18 6.97
N VAL A 280 9.68 -19.72 7.38
CA VAL A 280 10.46 -20.68 6.58
C VAL A 280 9.68 -21.98 6.39
N THR A 281 9.07 -22.49 7.45
CA THR A 281 8.31 -23.74 7.39
C THR A 281 7.01 -23.59 6.64
N ALA A 282 6.29 -22.47 6.79
CA ALA A 282 5.11 -22.17 5.97
C ALA A 282 5.51 -22.13 4.48
N TYR A 283 6.53 -21.35 4.13
CA TYR A 283 7.01 -21.24 2.74
C TYR A 283 7.43 -22.59 2.15
N SER A 284 8.09 -23.44 2.95
CA SER A 284 8.63 -24.72 2.49
C SER A 284 7.62 -25.87 2.52
N PHE A 285 6.48 -25.69 3.18
CA PHE A 285 5.44 -26.71 3.31
C PHE A 285 4.65 -26.81 2.00
N HIS A 286 4.76 -27.95 1.31
CA HIS A 286 4.21 -28.08 -0.04
C HIS A 286 3.78 -29.53 -0.37
N PRO A 287 2.65 -30.01 0.17
CA PRO A 287 2.06 -31.30 -0.21
C PRO A 287 1.71 -31.33 -1.69
N GLN A 288 2.19 -32.34 -2.41
CA GLN A 288 2.01 -32.44 -3.87
C GLN A 288 0.60 -32.91 -4.27
N ASN A 289 -0.01 -33.74 -3.44
CA ASN A 289 -1.33 -34.32 -3.67
C ASN A 289 -1.93 -34.83 -2.35
N GLU A 290 -3.16 -35.32 -2.41
CA GLU A 290 -3.88 -35.81 -1.24
C GLU A 290 -3.25 -37.07 -0.62
N ALA A 291 -2.68 -37.97 -1.44
CA ALA A 291 -2.02 -39.17 -0.94
C ALA A 291 -0.78 -38.84 -0.10
N ASP A 292 0.02 -37.87 -0.57
CA ASP A 292 1.16 -37.31 0.14
C ASP A 292 0.75 -36.67 1.47
N TRP A 293 -0.28 -35.83 1.43
CA TRP A 293 -0.87 -35.22 2.63
C TRP A 293 -1.33 -36.25 3.67
N ASN A 294 -2.11 -37.26 3.24
CA ASN A 294 -2.60 -38.31 4.12
C ASN A 294 -1.45 -39.12 4.75
N LYS A 295 -0.38 -39.34 3.98
CA LYS A 295 0.83 -39.99 4.48
C LYS A 295 1.58 -39.13 5.51
N SER A 296 1.69 -37.81 5.30
CA SER A 296 2.23 -36.90 6.33
C SER A 296 1.40 -36.95 7.62
N LEU A 297 0.07 -36.93 7.48
CA LEU A 297 -0.83 -36.99 8.64
C LEU A 297 -0.67 -38.32 9.41
N ALA A 298 -0.48 -39.43 8.71
CA ALA A 298 -0.23 -40.73 9.34
C ALA A 298 1.12 -40.85 10.06
N MET A 299 2.12 -40.01 9.72
CA MET A 299 3.44 -40.00 10.38
C MET A 299 3.46 -39.29 11.73
N THR A 300 2.46 -38.46 12.01
CA THR A 300 2.34 -37.72 13.27
C THR A 300 2.16 -38.66 14.47
N LYS A 301 2.82 -38.32 15.58
CA LYS A 301 2.89 -39.18 16.77
C LYS A 301 1.79 -38.89 17.78
N ASP A 302 1.32 -37.65 17.82
CA ASP A 302 0.32 -37.20 18.78
C ASP A 302 -0.62 -36.16 18.15
N ASN A 303 -1.64 -35.77 18.91
CA ASN A 303 -2.63 -34.79 18.45
C ASN A 303 -2.03 -33.39 18.23
N LYS A 304 -0.92 -33.04 18.91
CA LYS A 304 -0.27 -31.73 18.74
C LYS A 304 0.46 -31.66 17.40
N GLU A 305 1.15 -32.71 17.01
CA GLU A 305 1.79 -32.81 15.69
C GLU A 305 0.75 -32.81 14.56
N LYS A 306 -0.40 -33.50 14.76
CA LYS A 306 -1.53 -33.42 13.82
C LYS A 306 -2.09 -32.01 13.71
N ALA A 307 -2.28 -31.32 14.84
CA ALA A 307 -2.76 -29.95 14.87
C ALA A 307 -1.82 -29.00 14.13
N ALA A 308 -0.51 -29.12 14.33
CA ALA A 308 0.48 -28.30 13.63
C ALA A 308 0.46 -28.52 12.11
N LEU A 309 0.27 -29.77 11.66
CA LEU A 309 0.16 -30.08 10.23
C LEU A 309 -1.11 -29.45 9.61
N TRP A 310 -2.25 -29.54 10.31
CA TRP A 310 -3.48 -28.85 9.91
C TRP A 310 -3.35 -27.33 9.95
N ALA A 311 -2.55 -26.77 10.86
CA ALA A 311 -2.34 -25.34 10.96
C ALA A 311 -1.72 -24.77 9.67
N ILE A 312 -0.59 -25.32 9.24
CA ILE A 312 0.09 -24.86 8.02
C ILE A 312 -0.78 -25.13 6.78
N HIS A 313 -1.48 -26.26 6.75
CA HIS A 313 -2.39 -26.59 5.64
C HIS A 313 -3.57 -25.60 5.54
N GLY A 314 -4.17 -25.24 6.68
CA GLY A 314 -5.26 -24.26 6.75
C GLY A 314 -4.84 -22.88 6.28
N TYR A 315 -3.59 -22.48 6.50
CA TYR A 315 -3.06 -21.20 5.99
C TYR A 315 -3.11 -21.11 4.45
N TYR A 316 -2.90 -22.22 3.73
CA TYR A 316 -2.90 -22.27 2.26
C TYR A 316 -4.22 -22.72 1.62
N LYS A 317 -5.06 -23.46 2.34
CA LYS A 317 -6.27 -24.09 1.78
C LYS A 317 -7.55 -23.63 2.46
N ASP A 318 -8.06 -24.44 3.38
CA ASP A 318 -9.37 -24.28 4.00
C ASP A 318 -9.21 -24.05 5.50
N GLU A 319 -9.34 -22.78 5.92
CA GLU A 319 -9.23 -22.39 7.31
C GLU A 319 -10.33 -23.03 8.18
N VAL A 320 -11.55 -23.17 7.64
CA VAL A 320 -12.71 -23.73 8.37
C VAL A 320 -12.45 -25.20 8.68
N GLN A 321 -12.03 -25.97 7.68
CA GLN A 321 -11.68 -27.37 7.88
C GLN A 321 -10.52 -27.53 8.88
N ALA A 322 -9.46 -26.74 8.73
CA ALA A 322 -8.31 -26.80 9.63
C ALA A 322 -8.70 -26.49 11.08
N ILE A 323 -9.50 -25.45 11.31
CA ILE A 323 -10.00 -25.10 12.64
C ILE A 323 -10.82 -26.25 13.25
N ASP A 324 -11.76 -26.84 12.52
CA ASP A 324 -12.58 -27.96 13.02
C ASP A 324 -11.72 -29.17 13.41
N LYS A 325 -10.73 -29.52 12.57
CA LYS A 325 -9.81 -30.62 12.84
C LYS A 325 -8.90 -30.33 14.03
N ILE A 326 -8.29 -29.16 14.09
CA ILE A 326 -7.42 -28.77 15.21
C ILE A 326 -8.22 -28.76 16.51
N TYR A 327 -9.41 -28.15 16.52
CA TYR A 327 -10.25 -28.08 17.71
C TYR A 327 -10.64 -29.47 18.22
N THR A 328 -10.95 -30.40 17.32
CA THR A 328 -11.25 -31.80 17.69
C THR A 328 -10.03 -32.52 18.30
N LEU A 329 -8.82 -32.21 17.83
CA LEU A 329 -7.58 -32.84 18.25
C LEU A 329 -7.02 -32.25 19.55
N ASP A 330 -7.02 -30.92 19.65
CA ASP A 330 -6.49 -30.13 20.77
C ASP A 330 -7.24 -28.78 20.84
N PRO A 331 -8.34 -28.69 21.62
CA PRO A 331 -9.10 -27.45 21.80
C PRO A 331 -8.28 -26.27 22.32
N LYS A 332 -7.14 -26.54 22.99
CA LYS A 332 -6.28 -25.51 23.59
C LYS A 332 -5.06 -25.21 22.71
N SER A 333 -5.06 -25.63 21.45
CA SER A 333 -3.95 -25.35 20.54
C SER A 333 -3.88 -23.86 20.19
N GLU A 334 -2.72 -23.22 20.40
CA GLU A 334 -2.49 -21.82 20.00
C GLU A 334 -2.65 -21.62 18.47
N HIS A 335 -2.48 -22.67 17.65
CA HIS A 335 -2.70 -22.63 16.19
C HIS A 335 -4.11 -22.21 15.80
N LEU A 336 -5.09 -22.48 16.65
CA LEU A 336 -6.48 -22.07 16.45
C LEU A 336 -6.62 -20.55 16.36
N ASN A 337 -5.80 -19.82 17.12
CA ASN A 337 -5.99 -18.39 17.33
C ASN A 337 -5.65 -17.58 16.07
N TYR A 338 -4.55 -17.89 15.37
CA TYR A 338 -4.22 -17.16 14.13
C TYR A 338 -5.11 -17.57 12.95
N LEU A 339 -5.55 -18.83 12.87
CA LEU A 339 -6.49 -19.26 11.84
C LEU A 339 -7.86 -18.59 12.03
N LEU A 340 -8.32 -18.43 13.27
CA LEU A 340 -9.55 -17.71 13.57
C LEU A 340 -9.48 -16.27 13.09
N THR A 341 -8.38 -15.55 13.35
CA THR A 341 -8.28 -14.16 12.92
C THR A 341 -8.25 -14.02 11.40
N ARG A 342 -7.55 -14.92 10.69
CA ARG A 342 -7.61 -15.02 9.23
C ARG A 342 -9.04 -15.26 8.74
N LEU A 343 -9.74 -16.21 9.35
CA LEU A 343 -11.11 -16.55 8.98
C LEU A 343 -12.05 -15.34 9.13
N VAL A 344 -11.98 -14.64 10.26
CA VAL A 344 -12.81 -13.44 10.52
C VAL A 344 -12.48 -12.32 9.52
N ASN A 345 -11.20 -12.04 9.27
CA ASN A 345 -10.80 -11.03 8.28
C ASN A 345 -11.30 -11.40 6.88
N LYS A 346 -11.25 -12.68 6.49
CA LYS A 346 -11.74 -13.15 5.19
C LYS A 346 -13.27 -13.01 5.05
N GLN A 347 -14.01 -13.25 6.13
CA GLN A 347 -15.46 -12.99 6.15
C GLN A 347 -15.76 -11.49 5.99
N GLU A 348 -15.01 -10.63 6.67
CA GLU A 348 -15.17 -9.17 6.59
C GLU A 348 -14.87 -8.62 5.19
N GLN A 349 -13.88 -9.16 4.48
CA GLN A 349 -13.53 -8.70 3.13
C GLN A 349 -14.65 -8.90 2.10
N ASN A 350 -15.49 -9.91 2.29
CA ASN A 350 -16.61 -10.12 1.39
C ASN A 350 -17.67 -9.01 1.55
N ILE A 351 -17.72 -8.33 2.70
CA ILE A 351 -18.73 -7.33 3.04
C ILE A 351 -18.61 -6.08 2.16
N ASN A 352 -19.75 -5.60 1.67
CA ASN A 352 -19.85 -4.33 0.97
C ASN A 352 -19.81 -3.17 1.99
N ASN A 353 -18.66 -2.49 2.05
CA ASN A 353 -18.48 -1.28 2.86
C ASN A 353 -18.67 0.03 2.06
N SER A 354 -18.82 -0.02 0.73
CA SER A 354 -18.94 1.17 -0.12
C SER A 354 -20.36 1.71 -0.23
N PHE A 355 -21.38 0.92 0.14
CA PHE A 355 -22.80 1.26 -0.07
C PHE A 355 -23.13 1.51 -1.55
N GLU A 356 -22.39 0.84 -2.43
CA GLU A 356 -22.56 0.87 -3.87
C GLU A 356 -22.64 -0.55 -4.42
N GLU A 357 -23.55 -0.76 -5.36
CA GLU A 357 -23.63 -1.96 -6.18
C GLU A 357 -23.17 -1.58 -7.58
N SER A 358 -21.97 -2.03 -7.95
CA SER A 358 -21.46 -1.82 -9.30
C SER A 358 -22.32 -2.60 -10.29
N ALA A 359 -22.97 -1.88 -11.20
CA ALA A 359 -23.36 -2.47 -12.45
C ALA A 359 -22.09 -2.68 -13.32
N LYS A 360 -22.22 -3.44 -14.41
CA LYS A 360 -21.15 -3.74 -15.38
C LYS A 360 -20.28 -2.51 -15.72
N GLU A 361 -19.07 -2.74 -16.24
CA GLU A 361 -18.19 -1.67 -16.72
C GLU A 361 -18.96 -0.58 -17.49
N ASN A 362 -18.68 0.68 -17.15
CA ASN A 362 -19.30 1.90 -17.72
C ASN A 362 -20.77 2.19 -17.32
N ILE A 363 -21.32 1.51 -16.31
CA ILE A 363 -22.62 1.88 -15.74
C ILE A 363 -22.41 2.49 -14.34
N PRO A 364 -22.95 3.68 -14.04
CA PRO A 364 -22.88 4.27 -12.70
C PRO A 364 -23.37 3.29 -11.64
N ALA A 365 -22.58 3.11 -10.58
CA ALA A 365 -22.94 2.21 -9.49
C ALA A 365 -24.25 2.66 -8.82
N LYS A 366 -25.13 1.70 -8.53
CA LYS A 366 -26.36 1.95 -7.78
C LYS A 366 -25.97 2.23 -6.33
N LYS A 367 -26.29 3.42 -5.84
CA LYS A 367 -26.16 3.76 -4.41
C LYS A 367 -27.20 2.98 -3.61
N LEU A 368 -26.77 2.30 -2.57
CA LEU A 368 -27.62 1.47 -1.71
C LEU A 368 -28.06 2.25 -0.46
N SER A 369 -29.28 1.98 -0.01
CA SER A 369 -29.69 2.33 1.36
C SER A 369 -28.98 1.43 2.38
N VAL A 370 -28.99 1.85 3.65
CA VAL A 370 -28.47 1.04 4.75
C VAL A 370 -29.17 -0.32 4.83
N ALA A 371 -30.49 -0.35 4.67
CA ALA A 371 -31.28 -1.58 4.73
C ALA A 371 -30.92 -2.56 3.59
N GLU A 372 -30.80 -2.06 2.35
CA GLU A 372 -30.36 -2.87 1.21
C GLU A 372 -28.94 -3.42 1.41
N ASN A 373 -27.99 -2.57 1.85
CA ASN A 373 -26.61 -2.99 2.06
C ASN A 373 -26.47 -4.06 3.13
N LYS A 374 -27.24 -3.95 4.23
CA LYS A 374 -27.29 -4.98 5.28
C LYS A 374 -27.79 -6.31 4.75
N GLU A 375 -28.87 -6.31 3.96
CA GLU A 375 -29.44 -7.55 3.44
C GLU A 375 -28.47 -8.26 2.48
N ILE A 376 -27.79 -7.50 1.62
CA ILE A 376 -26.72 -8.02 0.78
C ILE A 376 -25.61 -8.64 1.64
N ASN A 377 -25.14 -7.92 2.66
CA ASN A 377 -24.01 -8.35 3.49
C ASN A 377 -24.31 -9.59 4.34
N LYS A 378 -25.55 -9.78 4.82
CA LYS A 378 -25.96 -11.00 5.52
C LYS A 378 -25.70 -12.26 4.69
N SER A 379 -25.98 -12.21 3.39
CA SER A 379 -25.81 -13.36 2.48
C SER A 379 -24.35 -13.72 2.19
N LYS A 380 -23.42 -12.81 2.49
CA LYS A 380 -21.98 -12.98 2.21
C LYS A 380 -21.20 -13.65 3.33
N ILE A 381 -21.78 -13.78 4.51
CA ILE A 381 -21.16 -14.52 5.62
C ILE A 381 -21.32 -16.02 5.38
N ASP A 382 -20.20 -16.73 5.31
CA ASP A 382 -20.20 -18.18 5.13
C ASP A 382 -20.85 -18.87 6.34
N LYS A 383 -21.88 -19.67 6.06
CA LYS A 383 -22.66 -20.35 7.08
C LYS A 383 -21.83 -21.35 7.89
N LYS A 384 -20.92 -22.09 7.24
CA LYS A 384 -20.10 -23.11 7.90
C LYS A 384 -19.08 -22.47 8.84
N ALA A 385 -18.43 -21.41 8.40
CA ALA A 385 -17.51 -20.61 9.20
C ALA A 385 -18.22 -20.05 10.44
N PHE A 386 -19.41 -19.46 10.27
CA PHE A 386 -20.19 -18.93 11.39
C PHE A 386 -20.58 -20.02 12.40
N GLU A 387 -21.13 -21.14 11.93
CA GLU A 387 -21.55 -22.26 12.79
C GLU A 387 -20.38 -22.86 13.56
N LEU A 388 -19.21 -23.00 12.91
CA LEU A 388 -18.00 -23.50 13.54
C LEU A 388 -17.51 -22.57 14.66
N VAL A 389 -17.40 -21.26 14.38
CA VAL A 389 -16.98 -20.27 15.39
C VAL A 389 -17.98 -20.20 16.54
N SER A 390 -19.28 -20.26 16.23
CA SER A 390 -20.35 -20.27 17.24
C SER A 390 -20.26 -21.49 18.16
N LYS A 391 -20.08 -22.68 17.60
CA LYS A 391 -19.90 -23.94 18.35
C LYS A 391 -18.70 -23.86 19.30
N ILE A 392 -17.55 -23.43 18.81
CA ILE A 392 -16.29 -23.40 19.59
C ILE A 392 -16.37 -22.31 20.68
N SER A 393 -16.85 -21.10 20.35
CA SER A 393 -17.02 -20.02 21.32
C SER A 393 -18.00 -20.41 22.44
N THR A 394 -19.11 -21.08 22.10
CA THR A 394 -20.10 -21.54 23.09
C THR A 394 -19.52 -22.61 24.03
N ALA A 395 -18.68 -23.52 23.53
CA ALA A 395 -18.04 -24.53 24.35
C ALA A 395 -17.04 -23.92 25.37
N GLY A 396 -16.41 -22.79 25.04
CA GLY A 396 -15.60 -21.99 25.96
C GLY A 396 -14.34 -22.68 26.49
N ASN A 397 -13.95 -23.84 25.94
CA ASN A 397 -12.87 -24.70 26.41
C ASN A 397 -11.53 -24.49 25.68
N VAL A 398 -11.44 -23.47 24.83
CA VAL A 398 -10.23 -23.04 24.13
C VAL A 398 -9.26 -22.30 25.05
N GLU A 399 -8.02 -22.11 24.61
CA GLU A 399 -7.00 -21.38 25.40
C GLU A 399 -7.36 -19.90 25.61
N LYS A 400 -7.90 -19.24 24.59
CA LYS A 400 -8.24 -17.80 24.60
C LYS A 400 -9.73 -17.57 24.36
N PRO A 401 -10.63 -17.93 25.30
CA PRO A 401 -12.08 -17.84 25.08
C PRO A 401 -12.58 -16.42 24.78
N TYR A 402 -11.91 -15.38 25.29
CA TYR A 402 -12.21 -13.99 24.94
C TYR A 402 -12.04 -13.69 23.44
N LEU A 403 -11.00 -14.22 22.79
CA LEU A 403 -10.77 -14.01 21.36
C LEU A 403 -11.91 -14.64 20.54
N TRP A 404 -12.33 -15.85 20.92
CA TRP A 404 -13.43 -16.55 20.28
C TRP A 404 -14.77 -15.85 20.48
N ASN A 405 -15.03 -15.31 21.67
CA ASN A 405 -16.22 -14.50 21.95
C ASN A 405 -16.21 -13.19 21.14
N ILE A 406 -15.08 -12.49 21.03
CA ILE A 406 -14.97 -11.27 20.20
C ILE A 406 -15.16 -11.61 18.72
N ALA A 407 -14.56 -12.70 18.22
CA ALA A 407 -14.73 -13.16 16.86
C ALA A 407 -16.20 -13.50 16.55
N LEU A 408 -16.85 -14.27 17.42
CA LEU A 408 -18.27 -14.60 17.28
C LEU A 408 -19.13 -13.33 17.31
N GLY A 409 -18.89 -12.44 18.27
CA GLY A 409 -19.62 -11.18 18.39
C GLY A 409 -19.49 -10.34 17.12
N TYR A 410 -18.29 -10.26 16.54
CA TYR A 410 -18.11 -9.51 15.30
C TYR A 410 -18.79 -10.17 14.09
N LEU A 411 -18.69 -11.50 13.94
CA LEU A 411 -19.43 -12.21 12.89
C LEU A 411 -20.94 -12.05 13.04
N GLN A 412 -21.44 -12.00 14.28
CA GLN A 412 -22.84 -11.69 14.58
C GLN A 412 -23.21 -10.27 14.16
N THR A 413 -22.37 -9.27 14.43
CA THR A 413 -22.54 -7.91 13.91
C THR A 413 -22.68 -7.90 12.38
N LEU A 414 -21.77 -8.57 11.66
CA LEU A 414 -21.75 -8.58 10.20
C LEU A 414 -22.99 -9.25 9.58
N LYS A 415 -23.61 -10.22 10.26
CA LYS A 415 -24.88 -10.85 9.85
C LYS A 415 -26.13 -10.22 10.48
N ALA A 416 -26.00 -9.05 11.10
CA ALA A 416 -27.06 -8.30 11.75
C ALA A 416 -27.73 -8.96 12.99
N ASP A 417 -27.00 -9.79 13.72
CA ASP A 417 -27.41 -10.36 15.01
C ASP A 417 -26.82 -9.55 16.19
N TYR A 418 -27.27 -8.30 16.30
CA TYR A 418 -26.60 -7.30 17.15
C TYR A 418 -26.71 -7.54 18.66
N ILE A 419 -27.80 -8.16 19.12
CA ILE A 419 -28.04 -8.43 20.54
C ILE A 419 -27.11 -9.55 21.04
N ASN A 420 -26.98 -10.62 20.26
CA ASN A 420 -26.04 -11.68 20.61
C ASN A 420 -24.59 -11.22 20.46
N ALA A 421 -24.31 -10.30 19.52
CA ALA A 421 -23.01 -9.65 19.43
C ALA A 421 -22.63 -8.95 20.73
N ASP A 422 -23.51 -8.08 21.27
CA ASP A 422 -23.29 -7.42 22.57
C ASP A 422 -23.04 -8.44 23.69
N THR A 423 -23.86 -9.48 23.75
CA THR A 423 -23.73 -10.54 24.76
C THR A 423 -22.35 -11.21 24.71
N ASN A 424 -21.82 -11.47 23.52
CA ASN A 424 -20.49 -12.06 23.38
C ASN A 424 -19.36 -11.06 23.64
N PHE A 425 -19.52 -9.79 23.28
CA PHE A 425 -18.59 -8.73 23.67
C PHE A 425 -18.50 -8.57 25.20
N ASP A 426 -19.64 -8.62 25.91
CA ASP A 426 -19.68 -8.56 27.37
C ASP A 426 -19.02 -9.78 28.03
N LYS A 427 -19.17 -10.98 27.44
CA LYS A 427 -18.43 -12.17 27.89
C LYS A 427 -16.93 -12.00 27.73
N ALA A 428 -16.49 -11.44 26.60
CA ALA A 428 -15.07 -11.22 26.35
C ALA A 428 -14.45 -10.18 27.28
N GLU A 429 -15.13 -9.05 27.50
CA GLU A 429 -14.66 -7.95 28.35
C GLU A 429 -14.29 -8.41 29.77
N LYS A 430 -15.04 -9.37 30.32
CA LYS A 430 -14.83 -9.90 31.67
C LYS A 430 -13.50 -10.62 31.86
N ILE A 431 -12.95 -11.21 30.80
CA ILE A 431 -11.80 -12.14 30.89
C ILE A 431 -10.63 -11.79 29.96
N MET A 432 -10.80 -10.82 29.06
CA MET A 432 -9.75 -10.40 28.14
C MET A 432 -8.60 -9.66 28.86
N PRO A 433 -7.37 -9.70 28.30
CA PRO A 433 -6.26 -8.90 28.81
C PRO A 433 -6.61 -7.40 28.81
N LYS A 434 -6.15 -6.67 29.84
CA LYS A 434 -6.40 -5.22 29.99
C LYS A 434 -5.40 -4.34 29.22
N THR A 435 -4.82 -4.85 28.14
CA THR A 435 -3.89 -4.07 27.29
C THR A 435 -4.64 -2.97 26.55
N GLU A 436 -3.94 -1.92 26.13
CA GLU A 436 -4.54 -0.82 25.37
C GLU A 436 -5.18 -1.32 24.06
N LEU A 437 -4.43 -2.12 23.29
CA LEU A 437 -4.92 -2.66 22.01
C LEU A 437 -6.17 -3.53 22.19
N ALA A 438 -6.24 -4.31 23.27
CA ALA A 438 -7.41 -5.12 23.59
C ALA A 438 -8.65 -4.25 23.86
N LYS A 439 -8.50 -3.20 24.67
CA LYS A 439 -9.59 -2.25 24.94
C LYS A 439 -10.06 -1.53 23.68
N TYR A 440 -9.12 -1.10 22.83
CA TYR A 440 -9.45 -0.45 21.57
C TYR A 440 -10.15 -1.38 20.59
N GLN A 441 -9.70 -2.62 20.45
CA GLN A 441 -10.36 -3.63 19.62
C GLN A 441 -11.81 -3.85 20.06
N LEU A 442 -12.06 -4.06 21.35
CA LEU A 442 -13.42 -4.25 21.86
C LEU A 442 -14.29 -3.00 21.64
N ARG A 443 -13.77 -1.81 21.96
CA ARG A 443 -14.50 -0.54 21.77
C ARG A 443 -14.89 -0.33 20.31
N LEU A 444 -13.97 -0.57 19.38
CA LEU A 444 -14.22 -0.42 17.93
C LEU A 444 -15.32 -1.35 17.45
N LEU A 445 -15.27 -2.63 17.85
CA LEU A 445 -16.27 -3.61 17.43
C LEU A 445 -17.65 -3.36 18.06
N ARG A 446 -17.70 -2.88 19.30
CA ARG A 446 -18.95 -2.39 19.93
C ARG A 446 -19.50 -1.17 19.20
N PHE A 447 -18.66 -0.22 18.80
CA PHE A 447 -19.07 0.93 18.00
C PHE A 447 -19.68 0.48 16.67
N VAL A 448 -18.98 -0.41 15.93
CA VAL A 448 -19.49 -0.96 14.66
C VAL A 448 -20.84 -1.67 14.88
N ASN A 449 -21.00 -2.44 15.97
CA ASN A 449 -22.27 -3.08 16.33
C ASN A 449 -23.37 -2.06 16.61
N ASN A 450 -23.10 -1.07 17.45
CA ASN A 450 -24.06 -0.05 17.87
C ASN A 450 -24.54 0.80 16.69
N MET A 451 -23.62 1.25 15.86
CA MET A 451 -23.95 2.01 14.66
C MET A 451 -24.73 1.17 13.65
N SER A 452 -24.38 -0.11 13.51
CA SER A 452 -25.11 -1.05 12.65
C SER A 452 -26.56 -1.27 13.09
N LYS A 453 -26.97 -0.95 14.33
CA LYS A 453 -28.39 -1.02 14.76
C LYS A 453 -29.24 0.12 14.19
N ILE A 454 -28.63 1.16 13.61
CA ILE A 454 -29.34 2.36 13.15
C ILE A 454 -29.75 2.20 11.70
N ASP A 455 -31.05 2.07 11.43
CA ASP A 455 -31.61 2.08 10.06
C ASP A 455 -32.05 3.47 9.60
N LYS A 456 -32.43 4.33 10.56
CA LYS A 456 -32.86 5.71 10.35
C LYS A 456 -32.37 6.56 11.51
N LEU A 457 -31.87 7.76 11.23
CA LEU A 457 -31.41 8.67 12.29
C LEU A 457 -32.59 9.27 13.07
N THR A 458 -32.43 9.31 14.39
CA THR A 458 -33.30 10.01 15.35
C THR A 458 -32.39 10.64 16.41
N ASP A 459 -32.82 11.72 17.07
CA ASP A 459 -32.01 12.38 18.11
C ASP A 459 -31.56 11.39 19.19
N LYS A 460 -32.42 10.42 19.55
CA LYS A 460 -32.12 9.39 20.55
C LYS A 460 -31.01 8.43 20.10
N ASN A 461 -31.04 7.95 18.85
CA ASN A 461 -30.04 6.98 18.39
C ASN A 461 -28.73 7.65 17.95
N GLU A 462 -28.78 8.90 17.48
CA GLU A 462 -27.59 9.68 17.14
C GLU A 462 -26.70 9.86 18.37
N GLN A 463 -27.29 10.17 19.54
CA GLN A 463 -26.57 10.30 20.80
C GLN A 463 -25.76 9.06 21.19
N THR A 464 -26.19 7.87 20.76
CA THR A 464 -25.52 6.60 21.11
C THR A 464 -24.17 6.39 20.41
N ILE A 465 -23.89 7.14 19.35
CA ILE A 465 -22.67 6.98 18.53
C ILE A 465 -21.71 8.17 18.61
N LEU A 466 -22.12 9.32 19.16
CA LEU A 466 -21.32 10.56 19.15
C LEU A 466 -19.95 10.40 19.82
N ALA A 467 -19.90 9.79 21.00
CA ALA A 467 -18.66 9.64 21.75
C ALA A 467 -17.64 8.77 21.01
N ASP A 468 -18.10 7.71 20.35
CA ASP A 468 -17.24 6.81 19.59
C ASP A 468 -16.84 7.39 18.23
N LEU A 469 -17.71 8.17 17.57
CA LEU A 469 -17.33 8.93 16.37
C LEU A 469 -16.26 9.99 16.68
N ASN A 470 -16.42 10.73 17.79
CA ASN A 470 -15.40 11.70 18.21
C ASN A 470 -14.08 11.00 18.53
N TRP A 471 -14.13 9.90 19.28
CA TRP A 471 -12.94 9.10 19.57
C TRP A 471 -12.26 8.61 18.28
N LEU A 472 -13.02 7.98 17.38
CA LEU A 472 -12.50 7.37 16.15
C LEU A 472 -11.87 8.39 15.20
N TYR A 473 -12.49 9.56 15.04
CA TYR A 473 -12.06 10.54 14.06
C TYR A 473 -11.08 11.59 14.60
N GLN A 474 -11.17 11.95 15.88
CA GLN A 474 -10.46 13.12 16.43
C GLN A 474 -9.44 12.77 17.51
N GLU A 475 -9.73 11.80 18.38
CA GLU A 475 -8.86 11.44 19.49
C GLU A 475 -7.86 10.36 19.09
N LEU A 476 -8.35 9.22 18.60
CA LEU A 476 -7.59 8.03 18.28
C LEU A 476 -6.42 8.30 17.31
N PRO A 477 -6.60 9.05 16.19
CA PRO A 477 -5.49 9.35 15.28
C PRO A 477 -4.37 10.21 15.91
N LYS A 478 -4.68 10.92 17.00
CA LYS A 478 -3.71 11.76 17.73
C LYS A 478 -3.02 10.99 18.84
N THR A 479 -3.75 10.13 19.55
CA THR A 479 -3.28 9.44 20.75
C THR A 479 -2.60 8.11 20.46
N TYR A 480 -3.12 7.31 19.54
CA TYR A 480 -2.55 6.00 19.22
C TYR A 480 -1.32 6.16 18.31
N LYS A 481 -0.20 5.56 18.73
CA LYS A 481 1.08 5.61 18.01
C LYS A 481 1.54 4.26 17.46
N GLY A 482 0.80 3.19 17.76
CA GLY A 482 1.09 1.87 17.19
C GLY A 482 0.69 1.80 15.71
N GLY A 483 1.26 0.84 15.00
CA GLY A 483 0.92 0.56 13.60
C GLY A 483 -0.08 -0.58 13.43
N GLU A 484 -0.37 -1.31 14.50
CA GLU A 484 -1.08 -2.59 14.46
C GLU A 484 -2.60 -2.44 14.49
N PHE A 485 -3.13 -1.41 15.16
CA PHE A 485 -4.57 -1.26 15.32
C PHE A 485 -5.27 -0.85 14.02
N ARG A 486 -6.22 -1.67 13.58
CA ARG A 486 -6.93 -1.53 12.31
C ARG A 486 -8.27 -0.83 12.56
N TYR A 487 -8.27 0.49 12.47
CA TYR A 487 -9.46 1.33 12.70
C TYR A 487 -9.90 2.12 11.47
N GLN A 488 -9.09 2.11 10.41
CA GLN A 488 -9.30 2.89 9.20
C GLN A 488 -10.53 2.39 8.42
N ASN A 489 -10.77 1.07 8.39
CA ASN A 489 -11.98 0.51 7.81
C ASN A 489 -13.24 1.01 8.52
N ALA A 490 -13.30 0.93 9.85
CA ALA A 490 -14.44 1.43 10.64
C ALA A 490 -14.63 2.93 10.44
N SER A 491 -13.54 3.69 10.31
CA SER A 491 -13.58 5.12 10.04
C SER A 491 -14.20 5.42 8.67
N SER A 492 -13.76 4.72 7.61
CA SER A 492 -14.30 4.87 6.26
C SER A 492 -15.74 4.35 6.13
N TRP A 493 -16.01 3.19 6.70
CA TRP A 493 -17.33 2.55 6.71
C TRP A 493 -18.36 3.41 7.46
N SER A 494 -18.04 3.92 8.64
CA SER A 494 -18.97 4.75 9.43
C SER A 494 -19.32 6.06 8.71
N ARG A 495 -18.35 6.65 8.01
CA ARG A 495 -18.59 7.81 7.12
C ARG A 495 -19.58 7.46 6.01
N SER A 496 -19.33 6.37 5.28
CA SER A 496 -20.23 5.92 4.21
C SER A 496 -21.63 5.57 4.73
N TYR A 497 -21.71 4.94 5.90
CA TYR A 497 -22.95 4.60 6.58
C TYR A 497 -23.76 5.85 6.97
N LEU A 498 -23.12 6.87 7.58
CA LEU A 498 -23.76 8.15 7.90
C LEU A 498 -24.22 8.88 6.63
N ALA A 499 -23.40 8.89 5.58
CA ALA A 499 -23.79 9.50 4.32
C ALA A 499 -25.06 8.85 3.74
N ALA A 500 -25.15 7.52 3.78
CA ALA A 500 -26.36 6.80 3.34
C ALA A 500 -27.59 7.13 4.21
N LEU A 501 -27.43 7.23 5.54
CA LEU A 501 -28.50 7.63 6.46
C LEU A 501 -28.98 9.07 6.21
N TYR A 502 -28.07 10.03 6.08
CA TYR A 502 -28.43 11.42 5.82
C TYR A 502 -29.04 11.62 4.44
N LYS A 503 -28.60 10.84 3.45
CA LYS A 503 -29.20 10.84 2.11
C LYS A 503 -30.66 10.39 2.17
N ALA A 504 -30.95 9.32 2.92
CA ALA A 504 -32.32 8.85 3.12
C ALA A 504 -33.21 9.88 3.85
N ASN A 505 -32.62 10.70 4.72
CA ASN A 505 -33.30 11.80 5.41
C ASN A 505 -33.35 13.11 4.61
N GLY A 506 -32.82 13.16 3.38
CA GLY A 506 -32.82 14.35 2.52
C GLY A 506 -31.84 15.46 2.92
N ASN A 507 -30.89 15.19 3.84
CA ASN A 507 -29.87 16.17 4.25
C ASN A 507 -28.64 16.09 3.33
N SER A 508 -28.65 16.87 2.24
CA SER A 508 -27.58 16.84 1.24
C SER A 508 -26.22 17.31 1.77
N VAL A 509 -26.20 18.27 2.70
CA VAL A 509 -24.96 18.81 3.29
C VAL A 509 -24.25 17.75 4.14
N MET A 510 -24.97 17.08 5.04
CA MET A 510 -24.36 16.03 5.86
C MET A 510 -24.05 14.77 5.06
N THR A 511 -24.83 14.50 3.99
CA THR A 511 -24.50 13.45 3.02
C THR A 511 -23.13 13.70 2.37
N GLU A 512 -22.87 14.95 1.95
CA GLU A 512 -21.59 15.36 1.38
C GLU A 512 -20.45 15.28 2.40
N ILE A 513 -20.62 15.83 3.61
CA ILE A 513 -19.57 15.87 4.64
C ILE A 513 -19.06 14.47 4.99
N PHE A 514 -19.98 13.52 5.18
CA PHE A 514 -19.62 12.15 5.49
C PHE A 514 -19.26 11.35 4.23
N GLY A 515 -19.82 11.67 3.07
CA GLY A 515 -19.58 10.96 1.80
C GLY A 515 -18.36 11.44 1.00
N GLU A 516 -17.75 12.55 1.38
CA GLU A 516 -16.60 13.14 0.68
C GLU A 516 -15.43 12.13 0.56
N SER A 517 -15.11 11.75 -0.67
CA SER A 517 -13.89 11.02 -0.97
C SER A 517 -12.70 11.95 -0.83
N ARG A 518 -11.73 11.59 0.03
CA ARG A 518 -10.55 12.42 0.31
C ARG A 518 -9.36 12.13 -0.59
N TYR A 519 -9.39 11.01 -1.33
CA TYR A 519 -8.22 10.50 -2.04
C TYR A 519 -8.62 9.97 -3.41
N SER A 520 -8.24 10.70 -4.45
CA SER A 520 -7.95 10.14 -5.76
C SER A 520 -6.64 10.77 -6.23
N TYR A 521 -5.68 9.94 -6.62
CA TYR A 521 -4.41 10.36 -7.23
C TYR A 521 -4.67 11.14 -8.55
N TRP A 522 -5.89 11.01 -9.09
CA TRP A 522 -6.45 11.72 -10.24
C TRP A 522 -7.82 12.28 -9.82
N ASN A 523 -7.83 13.38 -9.06
CA ASN A 523 -9.08 13.96 -8.53
C ASN A 523 -9.86 14.68 -9.63
N ASP A 524 -11.01 14.14 -10.03
CA ASP A 524 -12.00 14.74 -10.95
C ASP A 524 -12.77 15.92 -10.33
N GLY A 525 -12.41 16.28 -9.10
CA GLY A 525 -12.95 17.37 -8.31
C GLY A 525 -14.19 16.94 -7.53
N ASN A 526 -15.01 17.91 -7.12
CA ASN A 526 -16.20 17.64 -6.32
C ASN A 526 -17.45 18.20 -7.00
N ALA A 527 -18.25 17.31 -7.58
CA ALA A 527 -19.48 17.64 -8.31
C ALA A 527 -20.62 18.18 -7.41
N PHE A 528 -20.56 18.01 -6.08
CA PHE A 528 -21.57 18.54 -5.16
C PHE A 528 -21.76 20.05 -5.32
N TYR A 529 -20.65 20.76 -5.58
CA TYR A 529 -20.59 22.22 -5.68
C TYR A 529 -21.03 22.77 -7.04
N ASP A 530 -21.22 21.92 -8.04
CA ASP A 530 -21.73 22.36 -9.35
C ASP A 530 -23.18 22.83 -9.25
N ASN A 531 -23.91 22.35 -8.24
CA ASN A 531 -25.25 22.82 -7.92
C ASN A 531 -25.20 24.00 -6.94
N GLU A 532 -25.67 25.16 -7.39
CA GLU A 532 -25.62 26.40 -6.59
C GLU A 532 -26.38 26.30 -5.25
N LYS A 533 -27.51 25.59 -5.21
CA LYS A 533 -28.27 25.37 -3.96
C LYS A 533 -27.44 24.58 -2.95
N ASN A 534 -26.74 23.53 -3.40
CA ASN A 534 -25.85 22.73 -2.54
C ASN A 534 -24.66 23.55 -2.04
N LEU A 535 -24.03 24.32 -2.94
CA LEU A 535 -22.91 25.22 -2.59
C LEU A 535 -23.32 26.20 -1.50
N LEU A 536 -24.45 26.90 -1.67
CA LEU A 536 -24.93 27.88 -0.70
C LEU A 536 -25.33 27.23 0.63
N ALA A 537 -25.95 26.04 0.59
CA ALA A 537 -26.28 25.27 1.79
C ALA A 537 -25.02 24.87 2.58
N MET A 538 -23.96 24.43 1.90
CA MET A 538 -22.69 24.11 2.54
C MET A 538 -22.02 25.34 3.15
N LYS A 539 -22.03 26.49 2.45
CA LYS A 539 -21.53 27.75 3.04
C LYS A 539 -22.28 28.11 4.32
N SER A 540 -23.62 28.06 4.27
CA SER A 540 -24.46 28.32 5.44
C SER A 540 -24.12 27.39 6.62
N PHE A 541 -23.93 26.10 6.34
CA PHE A 541 -23.51 25.13 7.34
C PHE A 541 -22.13 25.44 7.93
N LEU A 542 -21.13 25.70 7.09
CA LEU A 542 -19.77 25.95 7.56
C LEU A 542 -19.70 27.25 8.40
N SER A 543 -20.47 28.27 8.03
CA SER A 543 -20.58 29.54 8.78
C SER A 543 -21.45 29.45 10.05
N LYS A 544 -22.20 28.37 10.26
CA LYS A 544 -23.07 28.20 11.44
C LYS A 544 -22.26 28.16 12.74
N ASN A 545 -22.54 29.02 13.71
CA ASN A 545 -21.82 29.02 15.00
C ASN A 545 -22.34 27.95 15.98
N ASN A 546 -23.65 27.71 16.01
CA ASN A 546 -24.33 26.78 16.92
C ASN A 546 -24.48 25.38 16.31
N LYS A 547 -23.36 24.75 15.94
CA LYS A 547 -23.36 23.37 15.43
C LYS A 547 -23.74 22.37 16.53
N THR A 548 -24.58 21.39 16.21
CA THR A 548 -24.81 20.22 17.07
C THR A 548 -23.53 19.37 17.16
N GLU A 549 -23.46 18.41 18.08
CA GLU A 549 -22.26 17.59 18.25
C GLU A 549 -21.91 16.79 16.99
N ILE A 550 -22.90 16.20 16.29
CA ILE A 550 -22.62 15.49 15.02
C ILE A 550 -22.15 16.45 13.92
N GLU A 551 -22.67 17.68 13.89
CA GLU A 551 -22.24 18.71 12.94
C GLU A 551 -20.81 19.18 13.23
N LYS A 552 -20.41 19.27 14.51
CA LYS A 552 -19.03 19.55 14.91
C LYS A 552 -18.09 18.43 14.47
N ILE A 553 -18.48 17.17 14.71
CA ILE A 553 -17.72 16.00 14.26
C ILE A 553 -17.56 16.03 12.74
N GLY A 554 -18.67 16.19 12.01
CA GLY A 554 -18.68 16.30 10.55
C GLY A 554 -17.79 17.43 10.03
N ALA A 555 -17.94 18.65 10.54
CA ALA A 555 -17.11 19.80 10.14
C ALA A 555 -15.62 19.61 10.49
N GLY A 556 -15.32 18.92 11.58
CA GLY A 556 -13.96 18.59 12.00
C GLY A 556 -13.27 17.57 11.09
N ILE A 557 -14.05 16.75 10.38
CA ILE A 557 -13.52 15.77 9.42
C ILE A 557 -13.65 16.23 7.96
N TYR A 558 -14.45 17.26 7.65
CA TYR A 558 -14.62 17.72 6.27
C TYR A 558 -13.35 18.39 5.74
N SER A 559 -12.88 18.00 4.56
CA SER A 559 -11.60 18.50 4.05
C SER A 559 -11.71 19.94 3.53
N LEU A 560 -12.84 20.29 2.91
CA LEU A 560 -13.07 21.61 2.34
C LEU A 560 -13.55 22.62 3.38
N LYS A 561 -13.09 23.86 3.26
CA LYS A 561 -13.43 25.00 4.13
C LYS A 561 -14.09 26.12 3.32
N LEU A 562 -14.59 27.15 4.01
CA LEU A 562 -15.22 28.31 3.37
C LEU A 562 -14.33 28.95 2.29
N LYS A 563 -13.02 29.07 2.56
CA LYS A 563 -12.05 29.59 1.60
C LYS A 563 -12.00 28.80 0.29
N ASP A 564 -12.19 27.48 0.33
CA ASP A 564 -12.11 26.63 -0.86
C ASP A 564 -13.36 26.83 -1.73
N ILE A 565 -14.52 26.98 -1.09
CA ILE A 565 -15.77 27.31 -1.77
C ILE A 565 -15.73 28.72 -2.37
N ASN A 566 -15.24 29.70 -1.61
CA ASN A 566 -15.05 31.08 -2.11
C ASN A 566 -14.07 31.12 -3.28
N ASN A 567 -12.98 30.35 -3.23
CA ASN A 567 -12.03 30.24 -4.33
C ASN A 567 -12.71 29.66 -5.59
N PHE A 568 -13.49 28.59 -5.45
CA PHE A 568 -14.27 28.05 -6.56
C PHE A 568 -15.25 29.06 -7.15
N GLN A 569 -15.95 29.85 -6.32
CA GLN A 569 -16.84 30.91 -6.80
C GLN A 569 -16.06 32.02 -7.53
N ALA A 570 -14.86 32.38 -7.06
CA ALA A 570 -13.99 33.33 -7.74
C ALA A 570 -13.60 32.82 -9.14
N VAL A 571 -13.17 31.55 -9.24
CA VAL A 571 -12.85 30.90 -10.52
C VAL A 571 -14.06 30.92 -11.47
N GLN A 572 -15.22 30.46 -11.01
CA GLN A 572 -16.44 30.46 -11.83
C GLN A 572 -16.84 31.87 -12.29
N ALA A 573 -16.72 32.88 -11.43
CA ALA A 573 -17.02 34.26 -11.77
C ALA A 573 -16.04 34.80 -12.81
N THR A 574 -14.74 34.50 -12.70
CA THR A 574 -13.72 34.88 -13.68
C THR A 574 -14.01 34.29 -15.06
N PHE A 575 -14.29 32.99 -15.16
CA PHE A 575 -14.63 32.35 -16.44
C PHE A 575 -15.95 32.85 -17.04
N LYS A 576 -16.84 33.46 -16.23
CA LYS A 576 -18.06 34.15 -16.68
C LYS A 576 -17.84 35.64 -16.94
N ASN A 577 -16.60 36.12 -16.87
CA ASN A 577 -16.21 37.53 -16.98
C ASN A 577 -16.88 38.48 -15.95
N LYS A 578 -17.29 37.95 -14.81
CA LYS A 578 -17.85 38.68 -13.66
C LYS A 578 -16.73 39.07 -12.69
N ILE A 579 -15.83 39.93 -13.16
CA ILE A 579 -14.57 40.24 -12.47
C ILE A 579 -14.77 40.95 -11.12
N PRO A 580 -15.69 41.91 -10.95
CA PRO A 580 -15.98 42.49 -9.64
C PRO A 580 -16.41 41.43 -8.60
N GLU A 581 -17.26 40.49 -9.00
CA GLU A 581 -17.70 39.38 -8.14
C GLU A 581 -16.56 38.41 -7.85
N ALA A 582 -15.72 38.11 -8.84
CA ALA A 582 -14.53 37.29 -8.64
C ALA A 582 -13.56 37.90 -7.61
N ILE A 583 -13.36 39.22 -7.66
CA ILE A 583 -12.56 39.97 -6.68
C ILE A 583 -13.19 39.92 -5.29
N ALA A 584 -14.52 40.02 -5.19
CA ALA A 584 -15.19 39.90 -3.91
C ALA A 584 -14.99 38.49 -3.31
N PHE A 585 -15.19 37.43 -4.10
CA PHE A 585 -15.01 36.06 -3.63
C PHE A 585 -13.55 35.73 -3.29
N ILE A 586 -12.57 36.14 -4.10
CA ILE A 586 -11.16 35.80 -3.83
C ILE A 586 -10.66 36.47 -2.55
N LYS A 587 -11.17 37.64 -2.18
CA LYS A 587 -10.80 38.31 -0.91
C LYS A 587 -11.21 37.50 0.32
N GLU A 588 -12.22 36.65 0.19
CA GLU A 588 -12.73 35.75 1.24
C GLU A 588 -11.98 34.39 1.29
N THR A 589 -10.79 34.29 0.69
CA THR A 589 -10.00 33.03 0.58
C THR A 589 -8.73 33.00 1.43
N ASP A 590 -8.61 33.91 2.39
CA ASP A 590 -7.43 34.09 3.23
C ASP A 590 -6.13 34.24 2.40
N SER A 591 -5.20 33.30 2.52
CA SER A 591 -3.89 33.33 1.86
C SER A 591 -3.93 32.95 0.37
N VAL A 592 -4.99 32.31 -0.10
CA VAL A 592 -5.09 31.83 -1.49
C VAL A 592 -5.08 33.00 -2.48
N GLN A 593 -5.69 34.14 -2.12
CA GLN A 593 -5.68 35.35 -2.94
C GLN A 593 -4.25 35.83 -3.29
N TYR A 594 -3.26 35.50 -2.47
CA TYR A 594 -1.86 35.88 -2.63
C TYR A 594 -1.01 34.80 -3.33
N TYR A 595 -1.61 33.68 -3.75
CA TYR A 595 -0.89 32.65 -4.49
C TYR A 595 -0.43 33.19 -5.84
N ASN A 596 0.86 33.01 -6.12
CA ASN A 596 1.47 33.51 -7.34
C ASN A 596 1.27 32.52 -8.48
N PHE A 597 0.99 33.05 -9.66
CA PHE A 597 1.09 32.28 -10.89
C PHE A 597 2.53 31.81 -11.10
N LEU A 598 2.66 30.61 -11.69
CA LEU A 598 3.96 30.03 -12.02
C LEU A 598 4.56 30.63 -13.28
N GLY A 599 3.74 31.22 -14.17
CA GLY A 599 4.16 32.05 -15.31
C GLY A 599 3.42 33.39 -15.31
N ASN A 600 3.85 34.36 -16.13
CA ASN A 600 3.12 35.62 -16.26
C ASN A 600 1.83 35.40 -17.08
N PRO A 601 0.63 35.56 -16.49
CA PRO A 601 -0.63 35.23 -17.16
C PRO A 601 -0.99 36.23 -18.27
N PHE A 602 -0.30 37.37 -18.40
CA PHE A 602 -0.55 38.36 -19.45
C PHE A 602 0.32 38.18 -20.71
N ASN A 603 1.25 37.22 -20.70
CA ASN A 603 2.12 36.95 -21.85
C ASN A 603 1.40 36.13 -22.93
N GLY A 604 1.51 36.55 -24.19
CA GLY A 604 0.94 35.84 -25.34
C GLY A 604 2.02 35.18 -26.18
N ASN A 605 2.58 34.06 -25.70
CA ASN A 605 3.64 33.33 -26.37
C ASN A 605 3.12 32.59 -27.62
N ILE A 606 3.99 32.43 -28.62
CA ILE A 606 3.65 31.71 -29.86
C ILE A 606 3.46 30.22 -29.54
N LYS A 607 4.47 29.60 -28.93
CA LYS A 607 4.43 28.23 -28.43
C LYS A 607 3.69 28.17 -27.08
N ASP A 608 2.74 27.26 -26.95
CA ASP A 608 2.19 26.85 -25.65
C ASP A 608 3.19 25.89 -25.00
N CYS A 609 3.96 26.34 -24.00
CA CYS A 609 4.87 25.47 -23.25
C CYS A 609 4.84 25.79 -21.76
N HIS A 610 4.02 25.05 -21.03
CA HIS A 610 3.82 25.23 -19.59
C HIS A 610 5.14 25.28 -18.80
N ASP A 611 5.97 24.24 -18.92
CA ASP A 611 7.21 24.14 -18.14
C ASP A 611 8.25 25.18 -18.57
N CYS A 612 8.33 25.49 -19.86
CA CYS A 612 9.23 26.54 -20.37
C CYS A 612 8.85 27.91 -19.79
N GLU A 613 7.55 28.20 -19.76
CA GLU A 613 7.02 29.49 -19.30
C GLU A 613 7.11 29.63 -17.77
N HIS A 614 7.03 28.53 -17.04
CA HIS A 614 7.24 28.50 -15.60
C HIS A 614 8.71 28.70 -15.21
N ALA A 615 9.62 28.11 -16.00
CA ALA A 615 11.05 28.28 -15.84
C ALA A 615 11.56 29.66 -16.32
N ALA A 616 10.82 30.34 -17.20
CA ALA A 616 11.21 31.63 -17.74
C ALA A 616 11.31 32.70 -16.65
N TYR A 617 12.29 33.61 -16.80
CA TYR A 617 12.43 34.76 -15.90
C TYR A 617 11.19 35.65 -15.95
N GLN A 618 10.62 35.94 -14.78
CA GLN A 618 9.43 36.77 -14.63
C GLN A 618 9.79 38.08 -13.95
N LYS A 619 9.75 39.18 -14.72
CA LYS A 619 9.99 40.54 -14.19
C LYS A 619 8.99 40.91 -13.08
N LYS A 620 7.74 40.48 -13.21
CA LYS A 620 6.71 40.58 -12.19
C LYS A 620 6.01 39.22 -12.07
N LYS A 621 5.89 38.73 -10.84
CA LYS A 621 4.98 37.64 -10.49
C LYS A 621 3.64 38.25 -10.11
N TYR A 622 2.55 37.67 -10.60
CA TYR A 622 1.20 38.10 -10.26
C TYR A 622 0.61 37.14 -9.25
N SER A 623 0.10 37.68 -8.15
CA SER A 623 -0.83 36.94 -7.30
C SER A 623 -2.22 36.84 -7.95
N GLN A 624 -3.06 35.92 -7.47
CA GLN A 624 -4.43 35.77 -7.98
C GLN A 624 -5.27 37.06 -7.83
N ILE A 625 -5.15 37.77 -6.70
CA ILE A 625 -5.84 39.07 -6.51
C ILE A 625 -5.29 40.17 -7.43
N GLU A 626 -3.97 40.22 -7.64
CA GLU A 626 -3.37 41.19 -8.56
C GLU A 626 -3.77 40.91 -10.00
N PHE A 627 -3.85 39.64 -10.40
CA PHE A 627 -4.34 39.24 -11.72
C PHE A 627 -5.76 39.76 -11.96
N LEU A 628 -6.69 39.50 -11.03
CA LEU A 628 -8.08 39.95 -11.15
C LEU A 628 -8.20 41.48 -11.11
N SER A 629 -7.45 42.14 -10.22
CA SER A 629 -7.44 43.61 -10.13
C SER A 629 -6.87 44.26 -11.41
N THR A 630 -5.86 43.64 -12.01
CA THR A 630 -5.27 44.08 -13.29
C THR A 630 -6.26 43.92 -14.43
N ILE A 631 -6.96 42.78 -14.52
CA ILE A 631 -8.06 42.57 -15.49
C ILE A 631 -9.12 43.66 -15.34
N LYS A 632 -9.59 43.91 -14.10
CA LYS A 632 -10.60 44.94 -13.86
C LYS A 632 -10.13 46.31 -14.35
N SER A 633 -8.90 46.70 -14.03
CA SER A 633 -8.32 47.97 -14.47
C SER A 633 -8.26 48.09 -16.00
N MET A 634 -7.88 47.01 -16.70
CA MET A 634 -7.88 46.99 -18.16
C MET A 634 -9.31 47.08 -18.74
N GLN A 635 -10.29 46.42 -18.12
CA GLN A 635 -11.69 46.52 -18.53
C GLN A 635 -12.25 47.94 -18.33
N ASP A 636 -11.93 48.59 -17.21
CA ASP A 636 -12.33 49.98 -16.95
C ASP A 636 -11.73 50.93 -18.01
N LYS A 637 -10.46 50.75 -18.40
CA LYS A 637 -9.80 51.51 -19.48
C LYS A 637 -10.45 51.28 -20.84
N LEU A 638 -10.81 50.04 -21.15
CA LEU A 638 -11.55 49.73 -22.39
C LEU A 638 -12.91 50.43 -22.42
N ALA A 639 -13.62 50.51 -21.29
CA ALA A 639 -14.87 51.26 -21.21
C ALA A 639 -14.69 52.76 -21.48
N GLN A 640 -13.52 53.30 -21.14
CA GLN A 640 -13.11 54.69 -21.41
C GLN A 640 -12.46 54.88 -22.80
N LYS A 641 -12.37 53.80 -23.61
CA LYS A 641 -11.70 53.77 -24.92
C LYS A 641 -10.20 54.11 -24.87
N GLU A 642 -9.55 53.86 -23.74
CA GLU A 642 -8.12 54.09 -23.56
C GLU A 642 -7.29 52.87 -23.97
N ASP A 643 -6.27 53.09 -24.82
CA ASP A 643 -5.30 52.07 -25.26
C ASP A 643 -5.97 50.73 -25.62
N VAL A 644 -6.98 50.83 -26.49
CA VAL A 644 -7.91 49.72 -26.80
C VAL A 644 -7.18 48.49 -27.31
N TYR A 645 -6.15 48.69 -28.14
CA TYR A 645 -5.34 47.59 -28.68
C TYR A 645 -4.59 46.83 -27.57
N ALA A 646 -3.78 47.52 -26.77
CA ALA A 646 -2.91 46.84 -25.81
C ALA A 646 -3.72 46.20 -24.67
N ASN A 647 -4.73 46.90 -24.14
CA ASN A 647 -5.59 46.35 -23.09
C ASN A 647 -6.38 45.12 -23.61
N SER A 648 -6.94 45.18 -24.82
CA SER A 648 -7.65 44.03 -25.39
C SER A 648 -6.72 42.83 -25.64
N LEU A 649 -5.50 43.07 -26.14
CA LEU A 649 -4.52 42.00 -26.36
C LEU A 649 -4.12 41.32 -25.05
N LEU A 650 -3.82 42.10 -24.01
CA LEU A 650 -3.42 41.57 -22.70
C LEU A 650 -4.58 40.86 -22.00
N LEU A 651 -5.82 41.36 -22.11
CA LEU A 651 -7.01 40.65 -21.62
C LEU A 651 -7.21 39.32 -22.35
N GLY A 652 -7.03 39.30 -23.67
CA GLY A 652 -7.08 38.04 -24.44
C GLY A 652 -6.05 37.03 -23.94
N ASN A 653 -4.81 37.45 -23.68
CA ASN A 653 -3.77 36.59 -23.10
C ASN A 653 -4.13 36.13 -21.68
N ALA A 654 -4.63 37.03 -20.83
CA ALA A 654 -5.04 36.74 -19.46
C ALA A 654 -6.08 35.61 -19.41
N PHE A 655 -7.14 35.74 -20.20
CA PHE A 655 -8.18 34.72 -20.26
C PHE A 655 -7.70 33.44 -20.97
N TYR A 656 -6.82 33.53 -21.97
CA TYR A 656 -6.27 32.34 -22.63
C TYR A 656 -5.40 31.54 -21.66
N ASN A 657 -4.56 32.24 -20.88
CA ASN A 657 -3.57 31.60 -20.03
C ASN A 657 -4.18 30.88 -18.83
N ILE A 658 -5.36 31.26 -18.36
CA ILE A 658 -6.09 30.52 -17.33
C ILE A 658 -6.88 29.34 -17.89
N THR A 659 -7.01 29.17 -19.21
CA THR A 659 -7.58 27.94 -19.78
C THR A 659 -6.64 26.75 -19.58
N HIS A 660 -7.13 25.55 -19.86
CA HIS A 660 -6.32 24.33 -19.87
C HIS A 660 -5.13 24.42 -20.86
N PHE A 661 -5.18 25.28 -21.88
CA PHE A 661 -4.09 25.40 -22.86
C PHE A 661 -2.98 26.34 -22.42
N GLY A 662 -3.24 27.15 -21.40
CA GLY A 662 -2.38 28.23 -20.94
C GLY A 662 -1.39 27.84 -19.85
N ASN A 663 -0.57 28.82 -19.45
CA ASN A 663 0.44 28.68 -18.40
C ASN A 663 -0.10 28.90 -16.96
N GLY A 664 -1.37 29.27 -16.81
CA GLY A 664 -2.00 29.71 -15.56
C GLY A 664 -3.00 28.72 -14.98
N ARG A 665 -2.85 27.41 -15.25
CA ARG A 665 -3.76 26.35 -14.79
C ARG A 665 -3.96 26.33 -13.26
N THR A 666 -2.93 26.75 -12.51
CA THR A 666 -2.98 26.88 -11.04
C THR A 666 -4.09 27.80 -10.53
N PHE A 667 -4.69 28.62 -11.41
CA PHE A 667 -5.87 29.42 -11.06
C PHE A 667 -7.12 28.57 -10.83
N TYR A 668 -7.36 27.54 -11.66
CA TYR A 668 -8.55 26.68 -11.54
C TYR A 668 -8.25 25.31 -10.94
N GLU A 669 -7.00 24.83 -10.94
CA GLU A 669 -6.63 23.52 -10.38
C GLU A 669 -6.69 23.52 -8.85
N ILE A 670 -7.91 23.36 -8.35
CA ILE A 670 -8.29 23.40 -6.93
C ILE A 670 -9.12 22.17 -6.59
N SER A 671 -9.21 21.81 -5.31
CA SER A 671 -9.89 20.58 -4.85
C SER A 671 -11.32 20.40 -5.38
N ILE A 672 -12.09 21.49 -5.57
CA ILE A 672 -13.46 21.43 -6.10
C ILE A 672 -13.47 21.24 -7.62
N VAL A 673 -12.52 21.79 -8.38
CA VAL A 673 -12.49 21.67 -9.85
C VAL A 673 -11.81 20.37 -10.28
N GLY A 674 -10.75 19.97 -9.58
CA GLY A 674 -9.93 18.79 -9.88
C GLY A 674 -8.54 19.15 -10.38
N TYR A 675 -7.74 18.11 -10.66
CA TYR A 675 -6.38 18.19 -11.19
C TYR A 675 -6.22 17.21 -12.35
N GLY A 676 -5.54 17.61 -13.42
CA GLY A 676 -5.35 16.72 -14.56
C GLY A 676 -4.40 17.26 -15.61
N SER A 677 -3.54 16.37 -16.13
CA SER A 677 -2.67 16.67 -17.27
C SER A 677 -3.46 16.82 -18.58
N SER A 678 -4.67 16.26 -18.62
CA SER A 678 -5.58 16.23 -19.75
C SER A 678 -6.92 16.86 -19.37
N PRO A 679 -7.59 17.61 -20.26
CA PRO A 679 -8.92 18.17 -19.96
C PRO A 679 -9.98 17.08 -19.79
N TYR A 680 -9.72 15.86 -20.28
CA TYR A 680 -10.61 14.70 -20.15
C TYR A 680 -10.57 14.05 -18.76
N SER A 681 -9.61 14.43 -17.91
CA SER A 681 -9.57 14.02 -16.50
C SER A 681 -10.56 14.82 -15.64
N PHE A 682 -11.14 15.91 -16.16
CA PHE A 682 -12.09 16.76 -15.47
C PHE A 682 -13.52 16.36 -15.81
N ARG A 683 -14.43 16.48 -14.83
CA ARG A 683 -15.87 16.32 -15.07
C ARG A 683 -16.40 17.31 -16.11
N ASP A 684 -17.48 16.95 -16.80
CA ASP A 684 -17.97 17.67 -17.97
C ASP A 684 -18.23 19.16 -17.77
N SER A 685 -18.79 19.55 -16.63
CA SER A 685 -19.05 20.96 -16.27
C SER A 685 -17.74 21.76 -16.21
N MET A 686 -16.71 21.21 -15.57
CA MET A 686 -15.40 21.85 -15.41
C MET A 686 -14.61 21.83 -16.70
N LYS A 687 -14.59 20.68 -17.41
CA LYS A 687 -13.98 20.55 -18.73
C LYS A 687 -14.48 21.64 -19.67
N LYS A 688 -15.80 21.85 -19.76
CA LYS A 688 -16.39 22.91 -20.59
C LYS A 688 -15.94 24.30 -20.17
N MET A 689 -15.83 24.56 -18.86
CA MET A 689 -15.37 25.86 -18.36
C MET A 689 -13.90 26.13 -18.70
N ILE A 690 -13.01 25.19 -18.37
CA ILE A 690 -11.55 25.39 -18.47
C ILE A 690 -11.02 25.32 -19.90
N THR A 691 -11.78 24.75 -20.83
CA THR A 691 -11.39 24.65 -22.25
C THR A 691 -12.06 25.71 -23.13
N ASN A 692 -12.96 26.54 -22.59
CA ASN A 692 -13.66 27.57 -23.34
C ASN A 692 -12.72 28.73 -23.74
N CYS A 693 -12.62 28.99 -25.05
CA CYS A 693 -11.81 30.08 -25.62
C CYS A 693 -12.65 31.29 -26.12
N ASP A 694 -13.93 31.40 -25.78
CA ASP A 694 -14.81 32.51 -26.21
C ASP A 694 -14.36 33.87 -25.68
N LEU A 695 -13.99 33.97 -24.39
CA LEU A 695 -13.46 35.20 -23.80
C LEU A 695 -12.12 35.62 -24.43
N PRO A 696 -11.11 34.74 -24.56
CA PRO A 696 -9.91 35.05 -25.32
C PRO A 696 -10.20 35.54 -26.72
N LYS A 697 -11.05 34.83 -27.48
CA LYS A 697 -11.43 35.22 -28.85
C LYS A 697 -12.08 36.59 -28.92
N MET A 698 -13.02 36.89 -28.02
CA MET A 698 -13.67 38.20 -27.96
C MET A 698 -12.64 39.33 -27.79
N TYR A 699 -11.69 39.17 -26.87
CA TYR A 699 -10.67 40.19 -26.61
C TYR A 699 -9.62 40.27 -27.72
N TYR A 700 -9.20 39.15 -28.30
CA TYR A 700 -8.31 39.16 -29.47
C TYR A 700 -8.97 39.79 -30.69
N GLN A 701 -10.27 39.60 -30.89
CA GLN A 701 -11.03 40.26 -31.94
C GLN A 701 -11.11 41.78 -31.72
N LYS A 702 -11.38 42.23 -30.49
CA LYS A 702 -11.30 43.66 -30.13
C LYS A 702 -9.91 44.26 -30.37
N ALA A 703 -8.86 43.51 -30.04
CA ALA A 703 -7.49 43.92 -30.33
C ALA A 703 -7.23 44.01 -31.84
N PHE A 704 -7.71 43.04 -32.63
CA PHE A 704 -7.59 43.05 -34.08
C PHE A 704 -8.28 44.27 -34.72
N GLU A 705 -9.47 44.62 -34.24
CA GLU A 705 -10.23 45.79 -34.70
C GLU A 705 -9.54 47.11 -34.37
N ALA A 706 -8.87 47.19 -33.21
CA ALA A 706 -8.13 48.36 -32.77
C ALA A 706 -6.69 48.45 -33.33
N ALA A 707 -6.20 47.39 -33.98
CA ALA A 707 -4.83 47.31 -34.50
C ALA A 707 -4.63 48.25 -35.70
N THR A 708 -3.61 49.10 -35.63
CA THR A 708 -3.30 50.10 -36.67
C THR A 708 -2.20 49.64 -37.63
N THR A 709 -1.41 48.63 -37.26
CA THR A 709 -0.32 48.11 -38.09
C THR A 709 -0.56 46.66 -38.53
N LYS A 710 0.07 46.25 -39.64
CA LYS A 710 0.07 44.85 -40.08
C LYS A 710 0.65 43.91 -39.02
N GLU A 711 1.71 44.33 -38.31
CA GLU A 711 2.34 43.57 -37.22
C GLU A 711 1.41 43.31 -36.04
N GLN A 712 0.59 44.31 -35.69
CA GLN A 712 -0.41 44.15 -34.64
C GLN A 712 -1.53 43.20 -35.10
N LYS A 713 -2.02 43.37 -36.34
CA LYS A 713 -3.08 42.53 -36.91
C LYS A 713 -2.67 41.06 -37.02
N VAL A 714 -1.48 40.78 -37.55
CA VAL A 714 -0.98 39.40 -37.70
C VAL A 714 -0.85 38.68 -36.36
N LYS A 715 -0.44 39.41 -35.31
CA LYS A 715 -0.35 38.88 -33.95
C LYS A 715 -1.72 38.47 -33.43
N CYS A 716 -2.73 39.31 -33.59
CA CYS A 716 -4.10 38.98 -33.20
C CYS A 716 -4.66 37.79 -34.01
N VAL A 717 -4.41 37.74 -35.32
CA VAL A 717 -4.85 36.62 -36.19
C VAL A 717 -4.23 35.30 -35.71
N TYR A 718 -2.95 35.27 -35.35
CA TYR A 718 -2.33 34.06 -34.82
C TYR A 718 -2.93 33.62 -33.49
N LEU A 719 -3.15 34.55 -32.55
CA LEU A 719 -3.76 34.23 -31.25
C LEU A 719 -5.20 33.73 -31.40
N LEU A 720 -5.98 34.31 -32.33
CA LEU A 720 -7.30 33.80 -32.73
C LEU A 720 -7.19 32.38 -33.32
N SER A 721 -6.17 32.11 -34.13
CA SER A 721 -5.92 30.78 -34.72
C SER A 721 -5.64 29.72 -33.66
N LYS A 722 -4.93 30.06 -32.58
CA LYS A 722 -4.72 29.14 -31.43
C LYS A 722 -6.06 28.72 -30.81
N CYS A 723 -6.96 29.68 -30.63
CA CYS A 723 -8.29 29.42 -30.09
C CYS A 723 -9.16 28.59 -31.07
N GLU A 724 -9.09 28.87 -32.38
CA GLU A 724 -9.76 28.07 -33.42
C GLU A 724 -9.28 26.62 -33.41
N ARG A 725 -7.96 26.40 -33.33
CA ARG A 725 -7.35 25.08 -33.19
C ARG A 725 -7.89 24.36 -31.95
N ASN A 726 -7.84 25.01 -30.78
CA ASN A 726 -8.24 24.40 -29.52
C ASN A 726 -9.73 23.99 -29.54
N ASP A 727 -10.61 24.83 -30.08
CA ASP A 727 -12.03 24.50 -30.24
C ASP A 727 -12.28 23.29 -31.14
N TYR A 728 -11.52 23.15 -32.22
CA TYR A 728 -11.58 21.96 -33.06
C TYR A 728 -11.26 20.70 -32.26
N TYR A 729 -10.15 20.70 -31.52
CA TYR A 729 -9.74 19.56 -30.70
C TYR A 729 -10.78 19.26 -29.62
N ASN A 730 -11.28 20.28 -28.92
CA ASN A 730 -12.30 20.11 -27.90
C ASN A 730 -13.57 19.49 -28.48
N ASN A 731 -14.06 19.98 -29.62
CA ASN A 731 -15.28 19.46 -30.23
C ASN A 731 -15.11 18.05 -30.78
N LYS A 732 -13.98 17.77 -31.44
CA LYS A 732 -13.71 16.47 -32.03
C LYS A 732 -13.57 15.37 -30.99
N TYR A 733 -12.84 15.65 -29.91
CA TYR A 733 -12.47 14.64 -28.91
C TYR A 733 -13.37 14.66 -27.66
N ASN A 734 -14.34 15.58 -27.55
CA ASN A 734 -15.24 15.67 -26.39
C ASN A 734 -16.01 14.38 -26.09
N ASN A 735 -16.34 13.63 -27.14
CA ASN A 735 -17.21 12.44 -27.08
C ASN A 735 -16.42 11.12 -27.13
N VAL A 736 -15.09 11.18 -27.11
CA VAL A 736 -14.26 9.97 -27.13
C VAL A 736 -14.28 9.35 -25.74
N THR A 737 -14.94 8.19 -25.62
CA THR A 737 -15.02 7.41 -24.39
C THR A 737 -13.79 6.54 -24.16
N ASN A 738 -13.00 6.27 -25.20
CA ASN A 738 -11.76 5.49 -25.13
C ASN A 738 -10.69 6.04 -26.09
N TRP A 739 -9.59 6.55 -25.53
CA TRP A 739 -8.47 7.10 -26.32
C TRP A 739 -7.80 6.05 -27.22
N TRP A 740 -7.82 4.77 -26.85
CA TRP A 740 -7.29 3.67 -27.65
C TRP A 740 -8.15 3.33 -28.88
N SER A 741 -9.35 3.91 -28.99
CA SER A 741 -10.23 3.73 -30.16
C SER A 741 -10.10 4.85 -31.20
N VAL A 742 -9.26 5.85 -30.95
CA VAL A 742 -8.93 6.92 -31.90
C VAL A 742 -7.79 6.43 -32.82
N GLU A 743 -8.07 5.45 -33.66
CA GLU A 743 -7.14 5.03 -34.71
C GLU A 743 -7.30 5.91 -35.97
N ASP A 744 -6.17 6.24 -36.59
CA ASP A 744 -6.06 6.72 -37.98
C ASP A 744 -6.63 8.13 -38.30
N ASP A 745 -6.65 9.02 -37.31
CA ASP A 745 -6.99 10.42 -37.52
C ASP A 745 -5.88 11.18 -38.28
N LYS A 746 -6.03 11.38 -39.60
CA LYS A 746 -5.21 12.31 -40.41
C LYS A 746 -5.52 13.79 -40.11
N ILE A 747 -5.55 14.16 -38.82
CA ILE A 747 -5.75 15.54 -38.35
C ILE A 747 -4.50 16.41 -38.44
N ASN A 748 -3.38 15.81 -38.84
CA ASN A 748 -2.14 16.52 -39.04
C ASN A 748 -2.33 17.46 -40.25
N PHE A 749 -2.14 18.77 -40.03
CA PHE A 749 -2.08 19.83 -41.05
C PHE A 749 -3.42 20.40 -41.59
N ILE A 750 -4.45 20.51 -40.73
CA ILE A 750 -5.65 21.29 -41.04
C ILE A 750 -5.32 22.78 -41.13
N ALA A 751 -5.65 23.37 -42.27
CA ALA A 751 -5.52 24.80 -42.52
C ALA A 751 -6.69 25.58 -41.87
N TRP A 752 -6.53 25.93 -40.59
CA TRP A 752 -7.44 26.84 -39.88
C TRP A 752 -7.61 28.15 -40.63
N ASN A 753 -8.77 28.81 -40.50
CA ASN A 753 -9.04 30.05 -41.22
C ASN A 753 -8.02 31.14 -40.87
N GLY A 754 -7.61 31.22 -39.60
CA GLY A 754 -6.56 32.13 -39.20
C GLY A 754 -5.18 31.79 -39.79
N PHE A 755 -4.85 30.50 -39.99
CA PHE A 755 -3.62 30.09 -40.68
C PHE A 755 -3.65 30.41 -42.18
N LYS A 756 -4.81 30.29 -42.83
CA LYS A 756 -5.01 30.76 -44.21
C LYS A 756 -4.81 32.27 -44.32
N ALA A 757 -5.39 33.05 -43.39
CA ALA A 757 -5.22 34.50 -43.34
C ALA A 757 -3.75 34.90 -43.09
N LEU A 758 -3.05 34.21 -42.18
CA LEU A 758 -1.61 34.40 -41.94
C LEU A 758 -0.78 34.26 -43.23
N LYS A 759 -0.96 33.15 -43.98
CA LYS A 759 -0.24 32.88 -45.23
C LYS A 759 -0.58 33.89 -46.33
N LYS A 760 -1.85 34.26 -46.46
CA LYS A 760 -2.34 35.10 -47.56
C LYS A 760 -2.04 36.59 -47.37
N ASP A 761 -2.30 37.11 -46.16
CA ASP A 761 -2.42 38.55 -45.95
C ASP A 761 -1.25 39.16 -45.14
N TYR A 762 -0.39 38.32 -44.53
CA TYR A 762 0.63 38.76 -43.57
C TYR A 762 2.01 38.12 -43.74
N SER A 763 2.31 37.47 -44.88
CA SER A 763 3.60 36.81 -45.12
C SER A 763 4.82 37.76 -45.10
N ASP A 764 4.58 39.06 -45.28
CA ASP A 764 5.56 40.14 -45.25
C ASP A 764 5.92 40.63 -43.84
N THR A 765 5.23 40.15 -42.80
CA THR A 765 5.43 40.61 -41.42
C THR A 765 6.54 39.84 -40.69
N LYS A 766 7.20 40.51 -39.73
CA LYS A 766 8.19 39.88 -38.86
C LYS A 766 7.55 38.84 -37.95
N TYR A 767 6.38 39.15 -37.39
CA TYR A 767 5.68 38.20 -36.52
C TYR A 767 5.29 36.90 -37.26
N TYR A 768 4.95 36.96 -38.56
CA TYR A 768 4.75 35.76 -39.37
C TYR A 768 5.99 34.86 -39.44
N GLN A 769 7.18 35.47 -39.60
CA GLN A 769 8.44 34.73 -39.59
C GLN A 769 8.73 34.10 -38.22
N ASP A 770 8.41 34.81 -37.13
CA ASP A 770 8.55 34.27 -35.77
C ASP A 770 7.59 33.09 -35.54
N VAL A 771 6.37 33.15 -36.09
CA VAL A 771 5.42 32.01 -36.05
C VAL A 771 5.97 30.80 -36.80
N ILE A 772 6.62 30.98 -37.96
CA ILE A 772 7.27 29.87 -38.68
C ILE A 772 8.41 29.25 -37.88
N ALA A 773 9.18 30.08 -37.16
CA ALA A 773 10.29 29.61 -36.34
C ALA A 773 9.82 28.75 -35.15
N GLU A 774 8.70 29.13 -34.53
CA GLU A 774 8.24 28.54 -33.26
C GLU A 774 7.10 27.51 -33.42
N CYS A 775 6.31 27.57 -34.50
CA CYS A 775 5.14 26.72 -34.70
C CYS A 775 5.35 25.69 -35.81
N GLY A 776 5.80 24.48 -35.43
CA GLY A 776 6.01 23.37 -36.37
C GLY A 776 4.78 23.01 -37.20
N TYR A 777 3.58 23.10 -36.64
CA TYR A 777 2.32 22.84 -37.36
C TYR A 777 2.10 23.84 -38.51
N PHE A 778 2.29 25.13 -38.22
CA PHE A 778 2.13 26.18 -39.23
C PHE A 778 3.23 26.08 -40.30
N LYS A 779 4.48 25.81 -39.89
CA LYS A 779 5.60 25.57 -40.80
C LYS A 779 5.33 24.40 -41.75
N THR A 780 4.71 23.32 -41.28
CA THR A 780 4.35 22.22 -42.19
C THR A 780 3.21 22.57 -43.13
N TYR A 781 2.18 23.29 -42.67
CA TYR A 781 1.08 23.76 -43.53
C TYR A 781 1.57 24.66 -44.69
N ILE A 782 2.56 25.52 -44.47
CA ILE A 782 3.07 26.40 -45.54
C ILE A 782 3.94 25.67 -46.57
N ASN A 783 4.52 24.51 -46.20
CA ASN A 783 5.41 23.70 -47.03
C ASN A 783 4.67 22.59 -47.81
N GLN A 784 3.36 22.45 -47.57
CA GLN A 784 2.43 21.72 -48.42
C GLN A 784 1.81 22.69 -49.43
#